data_AF-A0A3M4K6X6-F1
#
_entry.id   AF-A0A3M4K6X6-F1
#
_cell.length_a   1.000
_cell.length_b   1.000
_cell.length_c   1.000
_cell.angle_alpha   90.00
_cell.angle_beta   90.00
_cell.angle_gamma   90.00
#
_symmetry.space_group_name_H-M   'P 1'
#
loop_
_entity.id
_entity.type
_entity.pdbx_description
1 polymer ?
#
loop_
_entity_poly.entity_id
_entity_poly.type
_entity_poly.pdbx_seq_one_letter_code
_entity_poly.pdbx_strand_id
1 'polypeptide(L)'
;MEPLRREGLAQMNGVMGHDFLLRLSRDLQGEGIARWRDALAPLTGEFARGVPLRGVCFSLPVPRTQHDLKHDWSVAPVWHGVLDDQASGRRLGWSVPRVGYALALGLAVVWGAGLLLSFVSNRAQIAQVQTSLAALQQPGNGDAQLSALNELMRELARLDYRAEHLVPWYQRFGLSQNQTLLDALWPRYVEANNRWIRDPAAANLQRQLNALISLPPGSEQRAERAEEAYGQLKAYLMMARPQKADATFLTNALTKAEPVRAGVSPGLWQGLAPNLWQFYGEHLAAHPAWAIRADPKLVAQARQVLLAQMGQRNAQATLYQQVLDMAAHQYPALNLHDMVGATDALTLFSTEASVPGVFTRQAWEGQVRQAIDDIAQARREEIDWVLSDNPTDIAAELSPETLKEHLTERYFQDYATAWLGFLNKLRWHQAGSLPEVIDQLTLMTDIRQSPLIALLNTLAYQGQAGTRHQAMTDSLMTSAQKLINQNNVPVIEPLAQASHSPLEATFGPLLALLGNDPEGKAGNDRLSLQAFLSRVTRVRLKLQQVSNAPDPQEMTQALAQTVFQGKSTDLTDTRSYGRLIAAGLGAEWGRVGQTLFVQPLDDAWQRVLQPSAAGLNSQWQRAIVTDWQGAFAGRYPFADTASDASL
;
A
#
# COMPACT_ATOMS: atom_id res chain seq x y z
N MET A 1 -76.07 24.84 -70.84
CA MET A 1 -77.14 24.64 -71.86
C MET A 1 -76.81 25.35 -73.16
N GLU A 2 -76.47 26.64 -73.12
CA GLU A 2 -76.09 27.43 -74.30
C GLU A 2 -75.01 26.83 -75.23
N PRO A 3 -73.89 26.27 -74.72
CA PRO A 3 -72.89 25.64 -75.59
C PRO A 3 -73.44 24.44 -76.37
N LEU A 4 -74.25 23.57 -75.74
CA LEU A 4 -74.89 22.43 -76.42
C LEU A 4 -75.86 22.88 -77.52
N ARG A 5 -76.63 23.95 -77.26
CA ARG A 5 -77.56 24.50 -78.26
C ARG A 5 -76.80 25.07 -79.47
N ARG A 6 -75.73 25.83 -79.22
CA ARG A 6 -74.91 26.44 -80.27
C ARG A 6 -74.19 25.38 -81.12
N GLU A 7 -73.63 24.37 -80.48
CA GLU A 7 -72.94 23.28 -81.16
C GLU A 7 -73.92 22.36 -81.91
N GLY A 8 -75.11 22.11 -81.34
CA GLY A 8 -76.19 21.42 -82.03
C GLY A 8 -76.68 22.14 -83.28
N LEU A 9 -76.87 23.47 -83.23
CA LEU A 9 -77.20 24.27 -84.42
C LEU A 9 -76.08 24.23 -85.48
N ALA A 10 -74.81 24.26 -85.05
CA ALA A 10 -73.67 24.16 -85.96
C ALA A 10 -73.60 22.77 -86.64
N GLN A 11 -73.88 21.69 -85.91
CA GLN A 11 -73.93 20.34 -86.48
C GLN A 11 -75.09 20.17 -87.47
N MET A 12 -76.27 20.72 -87.15
CA MET A 12 -77.41 20.74 -88.07
C MET A 12 -77.16 21.53 -89.36
N ASN A 13 -76.37 22.62 -89.28
CA ASN A 13 -75.96 23.37 -90.48
C ASN A 13 -75.06 22.55 -91.41
N GLY A 14 -74.32 21.56 -90.89
CA GLY A 14 -73.54 20.62 -91.71
C GLY A 14 -74.40 19.48 -92.26
N VAL A 15 -75.12 18.77 -91.39
CA VAL A 15 -76.05 17.70 -91.73
C VAL A 15 -77.34 17.89 -90.93
N MET A 16 -78.43 18.22 -91.61
CA MET A 16 -79.71 18.55 -90.95
C MET A 16 -80.24 17.46 -90.00
N GLY A 17 -79.87 16.20 -90.22
CA GLY A 17 -80.28 15.07 -89.36
C GLY A 17 -79.57 14.99 -88.00
N HIS A 18 -78.51 15.76 -87.75
CA HIS A 18 -77.75 15.73 -86.50
C HIS A 18 -78.27 16.73 -85.46
N ASP A 19 -79.52 16.56 -85.03
CA ASP A 19 -80.20 17.47 -84.11
C ASP A 19 -80.15 17.06 -82.61
N PHE A 20 -79.40 16.00 -82.28
CA PHE A 20 -79.34 15.42 -80.94
C PHE A 20 -78.95 16.43 -79.85
N LEU A 21 -77.86 17.17 -80.03
CA LEU A 21 -77.40 18.14 -79.03
C LEU A 21 -78.41 19.28 -78.84
N LEU A 22 -79.13 19.64 -79.91
CA LEU A 22 -80.18 20.65 -79.86
C LEU A 22 -81.38 20.14 -79.04
N ARG A 23 -81.87 18.93 -79.31
CA ARG A 23 -82.96 18.29 -78.55
C ARG A 23 -82.57 18.08 -77.09
N LEU A 24 -81.38 17.54 -76.84
CA LEU A 24 -80.84 17.34 -75.49
C LEU A 24 -80.77 18.67 -74.73
N SER A 25 -80.32 19.74 -75.39
CA SER A 25 -80.27 21.07 -74.76
C SER A 25 -81.66 21.58 -74.34
N ARG A 26 -82.68 21.33 -75.16
CA ARG A 26 -84.08 21.70 -74.86
C ARG A 26 -84.64 20.84 -73.72
N ASP A 27 -84.47 19.52 -73.80
CA ASP A 27 -85.07 18.57 -72.86
C ASP A 27 -84.45 18.68 -71.47
N LEU A 28 -83.14 18.93 -71.38
CA LEU A 28 -82.46 19.24 -70.12
C LEU A 28 -82.86 20.62 -69.56
N GLN A 29 -83.12 21.62 -70.41
CA GLN A 29 -83.50 22.97 -69.97
C GLN A 29 -84.94 23.02 -69.39
N GLY A 30 -85.84 22.17 -69.86
CA GLY A 30 -87.21 22.05 -69.32
C GLY A 30 -87.21 21.40 -67.93
N GLU A 31 -87.38 20.07 -67.88
CA GLU A 31 -87.43 19.32 -66.62
C GLU A 31 -86.27 18.32 -66.45
N GLY A 32 -85.42 18.13 -67.47
CA GLY A 32 -84.42 17.07 -67.48
C GLY A 32 -83.35 17.21 -66.39
N ILE A 33 -82.87 18.42 -66.08
CA ILE A 33 -81.85 18.62 -65.02
C ILE A 33 -82.40 18.22 -63.64
N ALA A 34 -83.63 18.65 -63.30
CA ALA A 34 -84.26 18.30 -62.03
C ALA A 34 -84.45 16.78 -61.92
N ARG A 35 -84.92 16.14 -62.99
CA ARG A 35 -85.14 14.70 -63.04
C ARG A 35 -83.85 13.89 -62.84
N TRP A 36 -82.74 14.28 -63.47
CA TRP A 36 -81.45 13.59 -63.30
C TRP A 36 -80.84 13.84 -61.92
N ARG A 37 -81.03 15.03 -61.34
CA ARG A 37 -80.61 15.32 -59.96
C ARG A 37 -81.32 14.40 -58.97
N ASP A 38 -82.63 14.23 -59.10
CA ASP A 38 -83.41 13.39 -58.18
C ASP A 38 -83.10 11.89 -58.40
N ALA A 39 -82.89 11.46 -59.65
CA ALA A 39 -82.48 10.09 -59.96
C ALA A 39 -81.08 9.73 -59.43
N LEU A 40 -80.15 10.69 -59.39
CA LEU A 40 -78.78 10.48 -58.91
C LEU A 40 -78.62 10.74 -57.39
N ALA A 41 -79.59 11.38 -56.75
CA ALA A 41 -79.56 11.70 -55.32
C ALA A 41 -79.19 10.51 -54.39
N PRO A 42 -79.73 9.28 -54.56
CA PRO A 42 -79.38 8.17 -53.67
C PRO A 42 -77.90 7.75 -53.77
N LEU A 43 -77.28 7.93 -54.94
CA LEU A 43 -75.90 7.53 -55.19
C LEU A 43 -74.89 8.55 -54.66
N THR A 44 -75.30 9.80 -54.42
CA THR A 44 -74.38 10.86 -53.95
C THR A 44 -73.77 10.58 -52.58
N GLY A 45 -74.49 9.87 -51.69
CA GLY A 45 -74.01 9.51 -50.36
C GLY A 45 -72.90 8.45 -50.34
N GLU A 46 -72.95 7.46 -51.23
CA GLU A 46 -71.93 6.39 -51.33
C GLU A 46 -70.66 6.87 -52.06
N PHE A 47 -70.82 7.72 -53.08
CA PHE A 47 -69.71 8.26 -53.85
C PHE A 47 -68.85 9.29 -53.08
N ALA A 48 -69.39 9.90 -52.03
CA ALA A 48 -68.66 10.85 -51.17
C ALA A 48 -67.54 10.21 -50.33
N ARG A 49 -67.52 8.89 -50.13
CA ARG A 49 -66.54 8.20 -49.27
C ARG A 49 -65.36 7.55 -50.00
N GLY A 50 -65.27 7.63 -51.33
CA GLY A 50 -64.07 7.12 -52.02
C GLY A 50 -64.04 7.20 -53.54
N VAL A 51 -65.18 7.39 -54.22
CA VAL A 51 -65.23 7.53 -55.69
C VAL A 51 -66.18 8.67 -56.04
N PRO A 52 -65.73 9.94 -56.12
CA PRO A 52 -66.64 11.05 -56.40
C PRO A 52 -67.29 10.90 -57.79
N LEU A 53 -68.60 11.16 -57.89
CA LEU A 53 -69.30 11.24 -59.18
C LEU A 53 -68.72 12.40 -59.99
N ARG A 54 -67.99 12.09 -61.06
CA ARG A 54 -67.25 13.09 -61.84
C ARG A 54 -68.09 13.80 -62.91
N GLY A 55 -69.10 13.14 -63.44
CA GLY A 55 -70.00 13.72 -64.45
C GLY A 55 -71.00 12.71 -65.02
N VAL A 56 -71.90 13.19 -65.87
CA VAL A 56 -72.91 12.38 -66.58
C VAL A 56 -72.72 12.61 -68.08
N CYS A 57 -72.63 11.52 -68.86
CA CYS A 57 -72.53 11.58 -70.32
C CYS A 57 -73.87 11.19 -70.96
N PHE A 58 -74.33 11.97 -71.93
CA PHE A 58 -75.55 11.71 -72.70
C PHE A 58 -75.21 11.29 -74.12
N SER A 59 -75.89 10.27 -74.62
CA SER A 59 -75.74 9.80 -76.00
C SER A 59 -77.08 9.36 -76.58
N LEU A 60 -77.13 9.27 -77.91
CA LEU A 60 -78.23 8.60 -78.59
C LEU A 60 -78.23 7.10 -78.23
N PRO A 61 -79.40 6.44 -78.23
CA PRO A 61 -79.45 5.00 -77.98
C PRO A 61 -78.57 4.29 -78.99
N VAL A 62 -77.56 3.58 -78.50
CA VAL A 62 -76.65 2.80 -79.33
C VAL A 62 -77.37 1.49 -79.69
N PRO A 63 -77.78 1.28 -80.96
CA PRO A 63 -78.40 0.02 -81.33
C PRO A 63 -77.37 -1.10 -81.26
N ARG A 64 -77.76 -2.26 -80.71
CA ARG A 64 -76.92 -3.46 -80.77
C ARG A 64 -76.78 -3.89 -82.22
N THR A 65 -75.55 -4.11 -82.68
CA THR A 65 -75.34 -4.63 -84.03
C THR A 65 -75.61 -6.14 -84.05
N GLN A 66 -76.15 -6.68 -85.15
CA GLN A 66 -76.52 -8.10 -85.27
C GLN A 66 -75.34 -9.09 -85.09
N HIS A 67 -74.11 -8.58 -85.02
CA HIS A 67 -72.88 -9.36 -84.84
C HIS A 67 -72.32 -9.33 -83.40
N ASP A 68 -72.94 -8.62 -82.44
CA ASP A 68 -72.52 -8.65 -81.03
C ASP A 68 -72.92 -9.99 -80.38
N LEU A 69 -71.93 -10.84 -80.08
CA LEU A 69 -72.11 -12.11 -79.36
C LEU A 69 -72.49 -11.86 -77.88
N LYS A 70 -73.14 -12.83 -77.23
CA LYS A 70 -73.78 -12.68 -75.90
C LYS A 70 -72.86 -12.16 -74.77
N HIS A 71 -71.53 -12.25 -74.94
CA HIS A 71 -70.52 -11.85 -73.96
C HIS A 71 -69.41 -10.98 -74.57
N ASP A 72 -69.65 -10.39 -75.73
CA ASP A 72 -68.72 -9.44 -76.34
C ASP A 72 -69.21 -8.01 -76.11
N TRP A 73 -68.30 -7.14 -75.72
CA TRP A 73 -68.56 -5.71 -75.59
C TRP A 73 -67.67 -4.98 -76.58
N SER A 74 -68.20 -4.79 -77.79
CA SER A 74 -67.59 -3.87 -78.75
C SER A 74 -67.79 -2.45 -78.22
N VAL A 75 -66.69 -1.80 -77.82
CA VAL A 75 -66.74 -0.46 -77.22
C VAL A 75 -67.17 0.54 -78.29
N ALA A 76 -68.47 0.88 -78.29
CA ALA A 76 -68.99 1.91 -79.18
C ALA A 76 -68.24 3.23 -78.95
N PRO A 77 -68.02 4.05 -80.00
CA PRO A 77 -67.20 5.26 -79.92
C PRO A 77 -67.60 6.23 -78.79
N VAL A 78 -68.87 6.21 -78.40
CA VAL A 78 -69.47 6.97 -77.30
C VAL A 78 -68.74 6.76 -75.96
N TRP A 79 -68.17 5.58 -75.72
CA TRP A 79 -67.55 5.24 -74.44
C TRP A 79 -66.10 5.72 -74.28
N HIS A 80 -65.43 6.14 -75.37
CA HIS A 80 -64.03 6.63 -75.29
C HIS A 80 -63.89 7.83 -74.36
N GLY A 81 -64.87 8.73 -74.31
CA GLY A 81 -64.82 9.90 -73.41
C GLY A 81 -64.84 9.55 -71.92
N VAL A 82 -65.33 8.36 -71.55
CA VAL A 82 -65.28 7.86 -70.16
C VAL A 82 -63.99 7.08 -69.91
N LEU A 83 -63.52 6.32 -70.90
CA LEU A 83 -62.34 5.45 -70.77
C LEU A 83 -61.01 6.23 -70.84
N ASP A 84 -60.95 7.34 -71.57
CA ASP A 84 -59.75 8.18 -71.68
C ASP A 84 -59.50 9.06 -70.43
N ASP A 85 -60.40 9.05 -69.44
CA ASP A 85 -60.24 9.84 -68.22
C ASP A 85 -59.24 9.19 -67.24
N GLN A 86 -57.96 9.53 -67.38
CA GLN A 86 -56.90 9.04 -66.50
C GLN A 86 -56.89 9.77 -65.15
N ALA A 87 -57.52 9.19 -64.12
CA ALA A 87 -57.41 9.67 -62.75
C ALA A 87 -56.03 9.34 -62.13
N SER A 88 -55.18 10.34 -61.90
CA SER A 88 -53.88 10.16 -61.23
C SER A 88 -54.02 10.13 -59.70
N GLY A 89 -53.93 8.95 -59.08
CA GLY A 89 -53.89 8.82 -57.61
C GLY A 89 -52.48 9.05 -57.03
N ARG A 90 -52.32 9.98 -56.08
CA ARG A 90 -51.07 10.13 -55.29
C ARG A 90 -51.16 9.34 -53.98
N ARG A 91 -50.21 8.41 -53.73
CA ARG A 91 -50.08 7.73 -52.42
C ARG A 91 -49.44 8.68 -51.38
N LEU A 92 -50.15 9.01 -50.30
CA LEU A 92 -49.58 9.70 -49.13
C LEU A 92 -48.89 8.66 -48.22
N GLY A 93 -47.55 8.56 -48.30
CA GLY A 93 -46.71 7.73 -47.42
C GLY A 93 -45.22 7.80 -47.80
N TRP A 94 -44.32 7.65 -46.83
CA TRP A 94 -42.87 7.57 -47.09
C TRP A 94 -42.54 6.19 -47.68
N SER A 95 -42.05 6.15 -48.91
CA SER A 95 -41.57 4.91 -49.53
C SER A 95 -40.21 4.51 -48.94
N VAL A 96 -39.96 3.21 -48.77
CA VAL A 96 -38.66 2.65 -48.33
C VAL A 96 -37.45 3.32 -49.04
N PRO A 97 -37.45 3.56 -50.37
CA PRO A 97 -36.36 4.29 -51.01
C PRO A 97 -36.21 5.74 -50.55
N ARG A 98 -37.29 6.46 -50.24
CA ARG A 98 -37.20 7.84 -49.69
C ARG A 98 -36.58 7.86 -48.31
N VAL A 99 -36.88 6.88 -47.45
CA VAL A 99 -36.23 6.73 -46.14
C VAL A 99 -34.74 6.46 -46.33
N GLY A 100 -34.38 5.59 -47.28
CA GLY A 100 -32.99 5.32 -47.66
C GLY A 100 -32.24 6.56 -48.13
N TYR A 101 -32.83 7.36 -49.03
CA TYR A 101 -32.23 8.62 -49.50
C TYR A 101 -32.07 9.64 -48.37
N ALA A 102 -33.07 9.80 -47.50
CA ALA A 102 -33.00 10.72 -46.38
C ALA A 102 -31.92 10.31 -45.37
N LEU A 103 -31.79 9.01 -45.07
CA LEU A 103 -30.72 8.49 -44.21
C LEU A 103 -29.34 8.69 -44.83
N ALA A 104 -29.17 8.37 -46.12
CA ALA A 104 -27.90 8.55 -46.81
C ALA A 104 -27.47 10.03 -46.87
N LEU A 105 -28.41 10.93 -47.14
CA LEU A 105 -28.16 12.38 -47.18
C LEU A 105 -27.85 12.92 -45.77
N GLY A 106 -28.55 12.44 -44.75
CA GLY A 106 -28.23 12.75 -43.34
C GLY A 106 -26.82 12.29 -42.97
N LEU A 107 -26.45 11.07 -43.33
CA LEU A 107 -25.09 10.52 -43.12
C LEU A 107 -24.02 11.34 -43.85
N ALA A 108 -24.29 11.75 -45.10
CA ALA A 108 -23.38 12.58 -45.87
C ALA A 108 -23.18 13.96 -45.24
N VAL A 109 -24.24 14.59 -44.72
CA VAL A 109 -24.14 15.88 -44.01
C VAL A 109 -23.35 15.74 -42.71
N VAL A 110 -23.58 14.68 -41.93
CA VAL A 110 -22.83 14.40 -40.69
C VAL A 110 -21.34 14.16 -40.99
N TRP A 111 -21.03 13.38 -42.03
CA TRP A 111 -19.63 13.17 -42.47
C TRP A 111 -18.98 14.45 -42.98
N GLY A 112 -19.69 15.24 -43.78
CA GLY A 112 -19.19 16.53 -44.28
C GLY A 112 -18.90 17.52 -43.15
N ALA A 113 -19.81 17.63 -42.17
CA ALA A 113 -19.59 18.45 -40.98
C ALA A 113 -18.41 17.94 -40.14
N GLY A 114 -18.27 16.62 -39.97
CA GLY A 114 -17.14 15.99 -39.28
C GLY A 114 -15.80 16.25 -39.95
N LEU A 115 -15.73 16.18 -41.28
CA LEU A 115 -14.52 16.50 -42.05
C LEU A 115 -14.13 17.97 -41.93
N LEU A 116 -15.09 18.89 -42.04
CA LEU A 116 -14.83 20.33 -41.88
C LEU A 116 -14.33 20.66 -40.47
N LEU A 117 -14.96 20.09 -39.44
CA LEU A 117 -14.56 20.30 -38.05
C LEU A 117 -13.15 19.75 -37.79
N SER A 118 -12.84 18.55 -38.31
CA SER A 118 -11.50 17.96 -38.21
C SER A 118 -10.46 18.81 -38.92
N PHE A 119 -10.76 19.33 -40.13
CA PHE A 119 -9.85 20.20 -40.88
C PHE A 119 -9.56 21.52 -40.15
N VAL A 120 -10.59 22.22 -39.67
CA VAL A 120 -10.42 23.50 -38.95
C VAL A 120 -9.63 23.28 -37.66
N SER A 121 -9.94 22.23 -36.91
CA SER A 121 -9.23 21.90 -35.67
C SER A 121 -7.75 21.61 -35.91
N ASN A 122 -7.42 20.78 -36.90
CA ASN A 122 -6.03 20.46 -37.25
C ASN A 122 -5.27 21.70 -37.75
N ARG A 123 -5.89 22.54 -38.57
CA ARG A 123 -5.26 23.77 -39.08
C ARG A 123 -4.97 24.78 -37.96
N ALA A 124 -5.87 24.93 -37.01
CA ALA A 124 -5.65 25.78 -35.84
C ALA A 124 -4.47 25.27 -34.99
N GLN A 125 -4.39 23.96 -34.76
CA GLN A 125 -3.27 23.35 -34.03
C GLN A 125 -1.92 23.57 -34.74
N ILE A 126 -1.87 23.39 -36.06
CA ILE A 126 -0.66 23.64 -36.86
C ILE A 126 -0.24 25.11 -36.77
N ALA A 127 -1.19 26.05 -36.85
CA ALA A 127 -0.89 27.48 -36.75
C ALA A 127 -0.31 27.85 -35.38
N GLN A 128 -0.89 27.32 -34.29
CA GLN A 128 -0.39 27.54 -32.93
C GLN A 128 1.04 27.00 -32.76
N VAL A 129 1.31 25.80 -33.25
CA VAL A 129 2.65 25.19 -33.24
C VAL A 129 3.66 26.01 -34.06
N GLN A 130 3.26 26.54 -35.22
CA GLN A 130 4.13 27.41 -36.01
C GLN A 130 4.46 28.71 -35.28
N THR A 131 3.51 29.29 -34.54
CA THR A 131 3.76 30.51 -33.74
C THR A 131 4.71 30.25 -32.57
N SER A 132 4.59 29.13 -31.85
CA SER A 132 5.52 28.78 -30.76
C SER A 132 6.93 28.50 -31.29
N LEU A 133 7.04 27.80 -32.42
CA LEU A 133 8.33 27.57 -33.08
C LEU A 133 8.98 28.88 -33.58
N ALA A 134 8.19 29.81 -34.11
CA ALA A 134 8.70 31.12 -34.52
C ALA A 134 9.20 31.93 -33.30
N ALA A 135 8.49 31.88 -32.17
CA ALA A 135 8.92 32.52 -30.92
C ALA A 135 10.22 31.92 -30.36
N LEU A 136 10.44 30.60 -30.51
CA LEU A 136 11.70 29.94 -30.14
C LEU A 136 12.90 30.40 -30.97
N GLN A 137 12.67 30.84 -32.22
CA GLN A 137 13.73 31.27 -33.14
C GLN A 137 14.08 32.76 -33.02
N GLN A 138 13.24 33.58 -32.37
CA GLN A 138 13.49 35.02 -32.21
C GLN A 138 14.64 35.27 -31.20
N PRO A 139 15.75 35.91 -31.60
CA PRO A 139 16.86 36.20 -30.69
C PRO A 139 16.53 37.33 -29.71
N GLY A 140 16.90 37.17 -28.43
CA GLY A 140 17.00 38.29 -27.46
C GLY A 140 15.96 38.36 -26.35
N ASN A 141 14.96 37.47 -26.29
CA ASN A 141 13.96 37.45 -25.22
C ASN A 141 13.84 36.04 -24.58
N GLY A 142 14.63 35.78 -23.53
CA GLY A 142 14.65 34.48 -22.86
C GLY A 142 13.31 34.08 -22.22
N ASP A 143 12.52 35.06 -21.77
CA ASP A 143 11.19 34.82 -21.21
C ASP A 143 10.19 34.34 -22.27
N ALA A 144 10.21 34.98 -23.45
CA ALA A 144 9.39 34.56 -24.60
C ALA A 144 9.82 33.16 -25.12
N GLN A 145 11.11 32.87 -25.11
CA GLN A 145 11.63 31.57 -25.55
C GLN A 145 11.26 30.45 -24.57
N LEU A 146 11.35 30.69 -23.26
CA LEU A 146 10.99 29.69 -22.25
C LEU A 146 9.48 29.42 -22.23
N SER A 147 8.66 30.47 -22.34
CA SER A 147 7.20 30.31 -22.44
C SER A 147 6.79 29.58 -23.72
N ALA A 148 7.44 29.87 -24.85
CA ALA A 148 7.22 29.15 -26.10
C ALA A 148 7.65 27.66 -26.02
N LEU A 149 8.75 27.36 -25.31
CA LEU A 149 9.16 25.98 -25.04
C LEU A 149 8.12 25.24 -24.20
N ASN A 150 7.59 25.88 -23.16
CA ASN A 150 6.55 25.30 -22.31
C ASN A 150 5.21 25.09 -23.05
N GLU A 151 4.82 26.00 -23.95
CA GLU A 151 3.68 25.77 -24.84
C GLU A 151 3.92 24.59 -25.79
N LEU A 152 5.11 24.50 -26.37
CA LEU A 152 5.47 23.39 -27.24
C LEU A 152 5.43 22.06 -26.48
N MET A 153 6.00 22.00 -25.27
CA MET A 153 5.95 20.84 -24.39
C MET A 153 4.51 20.42 -24.06
N ARG A 154 3.62 21.37 -23.71
CA ARG A 154 2.21 21.06 -23.40
C ARG A 154 1.46 20.48 -24.59
N GLU A 155 1.67 21.02 -25.79
CA GLU A 155 1.08 20.44 -27.00
C GLU A 155 1.69 19.07 -27.31
N LEU A 156 3.00 18.88 -27.09
CA LEU A 156 3.67 17.59 -27.24
C LEU A 156 3.08 16.52 -26.31
N ALA A 157 2.97 16.82 -25.02
CA ALA A 157 2.35 15.94 -24.01
C ALA A 157 0.90 15.59 -24.35
N ARG A 158 0.15 16.55 -24.91
CA ARG A 158 -1.22 16.34 -25.34
C ARG A 158 -1.31 15.43 -26.57
N LEU A 159 -0.41 15.57 -27.54
CA LEU A 159 -0.35 14.72 -28.73
C LEU A 159 0.07 13.28 -28.35
N ASP A 160 1.02 13.16 -27.42
CA ASP A 160 1.52 11.88 -26.92
C ASP A 160 0.44 11.12 -26.12
N TYR A 161 -0.21 11.79 -25.17
CA TYR A 161 -1.36 11.24 -24.43
C TYR A 161 -2.47 10.73 -25.38
N ARG A 162 -2.74 11.45 -26.47
CA ARG A 162 -3.73 11.05 -27.49
C ARG A 162 -3.30 9.84 -28.33
N ALA A 163 -2.00 9.66 -28.53
CA ALA A 163 -1.46 8.49 -29.21
C ALA A 163 -1.73 7.22 -28.38
N GLU A 164 -1.64 7.32 -27.05
CA GLU A 164 -1.91 6.21 -26.12
C GLU A 164 -3.40 5.99 -25.82
N HIS A 165 -4.18 7.04 -25.57
CA HIS A 165 -5.54 6.96 -25.00
C HIS A 165 -6.70 7.24 -25.98
N LEU A 166 -6.43 7.22 -27.29
CA LEU A 166 -7.34 7.49 -28.42
C LEU A 166 -7.59 8.98 -28.74
N VAL A 167 -7.59 9.29 -30.04
CA VAL A 167 -7.91 10.62 -30.59
C VAL A 167 -9.40 10.93 -30.39
N PRO A 168 -9.78 12.17 -29.98
CA PRO A 168 -11.18 12.56 -29.81
C PRO A 168 -12.03 12.30 -31.06
N TRP A 169 -13.28 11.87 -30.89
CA TRP A 169 -14.15 11.43 -31.99
C TRP A 169 -14.33 12.45 -33.12
N TYR A 170 -14.33 13.75 -32.81
CA TYR A 170 -14.45 14.83 -33.78
C TYR A 170 -13.20 15.02 -34.67
N GLN A 171 -12.07 14.37 -34.35
CA GLN A 171 -10.84 14.34 -35.15
C GLN A 171 -10.63 12.99 -35.86
N ARG A 172 -11.56 12.02 -35.71
CA ARG A 172 -11.45 10.66 -36.26
C ARG A 172 -11.98 10.50 -37.69
N PHE A 173 -12.49 11.56 -38.32
CA PHE A 173 -13.00 11.53 -39.69
C PHE A 173 -11.87 11.43 -40.76
N GLY A 174 -10.86 10.59 -40.54
CA GLY A 174 -9.81 10.28 -41.52
C GLY A 174 -8.72 11.35 -41.74
N LEU A 175 -8.80 12.50 -41.06
CA LEU A 175 -7.86 13.62 -41.21
C LEU A 175 -6.92 13.82 -40.01
N SER A 176 -6.82 12.87 -39.08
CA SER A 176 -5.99 13.04 -37.88
C SER A 176 -4.51 13.22 -38.24
N GLN A 177 -3.93 14.39 -37.92
CA GLN A 177 -2.50 14.65 -38.09
C GLN A 177 -1.67 14.40 -36.83
N ASN A 178 -2.25 13.73 -35.81
CA ASN A 178 -1.63 13.57 -34.49
C ASN A 178 -0.21 12.96 -34.58
N GLN A 179 -0.06 11.82 -35.26
CA GLN A 179 1.23 11.14 -35.40
C GLN A 179 2.21 11.97 -36.25
N THR A 180 1.75 12.52 -37.38
CA THR A 180 2.59 13.35 -38.25
C THR A 180 3.12 14.60 -37.55
N LEU A 181 2.29 15.21 -36.69
CA LEU A 181 2.70 16.35 -35.87
C LEU A 181 3.66 15.94 -34.76
N LEU A 182 3.42 14.80 -34.09
CA LEU A 182 4.31 14.26 -33.08
C LEU A 182 5.70 13.99 -33.68
N ASP A 183 5.77 13.25 -34.79
CA ASP A 183 7.00 12.91 -35.50
C ASP A 183 7.75 14.17 -35.98
N ALA A 184 7.03 15.22 -36.39
CA ALA A 184 7.63 16.48 -36.84
C ALA A 184 8.09 17.40 -35.68
N LEU A 185 7.41 17.33 -34.53
CA LEU A 185 7.68 18.21 -33.39
C LEU A 185 8.76 17.66 -32.46
N TRP A 186 8.85 16.34 -32.31
CA TRP A 186 9.81 15.69 -31.41
C TRP A 186 11.25 16.18 -31.66
N PRO A 187 11.80 16.18 -32.89
CA PRO A 187 13.17 16.63 -33.13
C PRO A 187 13.38 18.11 -32.79
N ARG A 188 12.37 18.96 -33.04
CA ARG A 188 12.43 20.41 -32.77
C ARG A 188 12.36 20.72 -31.29
N TYR A 189 11.50 20.00 -30.56
CA TYR A 189 11.45 20.06 -29.11
C TYR A 189 12.81 19.68 -28.53
N VAL A 190 13.40 18.59 -28.99
CA VAL A 190 14.68 18.08 -28.47
C VAL A 190 15.81 19.07 -28.68
N GLU A 191 15.89 19.68 -29.86
CA GLU A 191 16.90 20.71 -30.13
C GLU A 191 16.73 21.91 -29.19
N ALA A 192 15.49 22.40 -29.02
CA ALA A 192 15.19 23.51 -28.12
C ALA A 192 15.45 23.14 -26.65
N ASN A 193 15.01 21.96 -26.20
CA ASN A 193 15.22 21.44 -24.85
C ASN A 193 16.71 21.25 -24.56
N ASN A 194 17.48 20.71 -25.51
CA ASN A 194 18.91 20.51 -25.31
C ASN A 194 19.62 21.85 -25.08
N ARG A 195 19.32 22.83 -25.93
CA ARG A 195 19.89 24.18 -25.84
C ARG A 195 19.47 24.94 -24.59
N TRP A 196 18.20 24.85 -24.21
CA TRP A 196 17.60 25.71 -23.17
C TRP A 196 17.43 25.03 -21.83
N ILE A 197 17.51 23.73 -21.73
CA ILE A 197 17.16 23.01 -20.51
C ILE A 197 18.32 22.06 -20.19
N ARG A 198 18.50 21.00 -20.97
CA ARG A 198 19.47 19.94 -20.71
C ARG A 198 20.93 20.41 -20.59
N ASP A 199 21.48 21.05 -21.64
CA ASP A 199 22.92 21.34 -21.70
C ASP A 199 23.36 22.38 -20.65
N PRO A 200 22.59 23.45 -20.41
CA PRO A 200 22.90 24.41 -19.34
C PRO A 200 22.81 23.81 -17.93
N ALA A 201 21.82 22.94 -17.68
CA ALA A 201 21.75 22.21 -16.41
C ALA A 201 22.93 21.27 -16.22
N ALA A 202 23.30 20.52 -17.25
CA ALA A 202 24.49 19.66 -17.22
C ALA A 202 25.76 20.46 -16.93
N ALA A 203 25.94 21.62 -17.59
CA ALA A 203 27.07 22.52 -17.35
C ALA A 203 27.05 23.13 -15.93
N ASN A 204 25.87 23.41 -15.37
CA ASN A 204 25.73 23.87 -13.99
C ASN A 204 26.14 22.78 -12.98
N LEU A 205 25.63 21.56 -13.14
CA LEU A 205 26.02 20.41 -12.32
C LEU A 205 27.52 20.14 -12.41
N GLN A 206 28.11 20.21 -13.62
CA GLN A 206 29.56 20.09 -13.80
C GLN A 206 30.34 21.15 -13.03
N ARG A 207 29.89 22.42 -13.04
CA ARG A 207 30.55 23.49 -12.29
C ARG A 207 30.46 23.26 -10.78
N GLN A 208 29.32 22.81 -10.27
CA GLN A 208 29.12 22.54 -8.85
C GLN A 208 29.97 21.35 -8.36
N LEU A 209 30.02 20.26 -9.13
CA LEU A 209 30.88 19.11 -8.85
C LEU A 209 32.38 19.47 -8.89
N ASN A 210 32.81 20.26 -9.89
CA ASN A 210 34.19 20.77 -9.94
C ASN A 210 34.52 21.67 -8.75
N ALA A 211 33.58 22.49 -8.28
CA ALA A 211 33.77 23.30 -7.08
C ALA A 211 34.01 22.42 -5.85
N LEU A 212 33.28 21.30 -5.68
CA LEU A 212 33.53 20.34 -4.59
C LEU A 212 34.93 19.71 -4.69
N ILE A 213 35.33 19.28 -5.90
CA ILE A 213 36.63 18.65 -6.16
C ILE A 213 37.78 19.61 -5.85
N SER A 214 37.61 20.90 -6.14
CA SER A 214 38.62 21.94 -5.89
C SER A 214 38.86 22.29 -4.42
N LEU A 215 37.96 21.89 -3.50
CA LEU A 215 38.15 22.16 -2.07
C LEU A 215 39.37 21.42 -1.47
N PRO A 216 39.90 21.83 -0.32
CA PRO A 216 40.96 21.07 0.35
C PRO A 216 40.44 19.74 0.96
N PRO A 217 41.23 18.64 0.91
CA PRO A 217 40.93 17.39 1.63
C PRO A 217 40.73 17.61 3.12
N GLY A 218 39.67 17.03 3.69
CA GLY A 218 39.36 17.12 5.13
C GLY A 218 38.82 18.48 5.61
N SER A 219 38.47 19.42 4.73
CA SER A 219 37.84 20.68 5.15
C SER A 219 36.37 20.50 5.54
N GLU A 220 35.89 21.22 6.56
CA GLU A 220 34.49 21.16 7.01
C GLU A 220 33.51 21.57 5.90
N GLN A 221 33.88 22.58 5.10
CA GLN A 221 33.08 23.03 3.94
C GLN A 221 32.89 21.93 2.89
N ARG A 222 33.91 21.08 2.69
CA ARG A 222 33.79 19.90 1.82
C ARG A 222 32.83 18.87 2.41
N ALA A 223 32.86 18.68 3.73
CA ALA A 223 31.96 17.76 4.41
C ALA A 223 30.49 18.22 4.38
N GLU A 224 30.24 19.52 4.52
CA GLU A 224 28.89 20.10 4.43
C GLU A 224 28.30 19.99 3.02
N ARG A 225 29.12 20.23 1.99
CA ARG A 225 28.67 20.19 0.58
C ARG A 225 28.57 18.78 0.00
N ALA A 226 29.11 17.76 0.67
CA ALA A 226 29.14 16.40 0.14
C ALA A 226 27.74 15.80 -0.05
N GLU A 227 26.80 16.07 0.86
CA GLU A 227 25.42 15.58 0.77
C GLU A 227 24.71 16.17 -0.47
N GLU A 228 24.84 17.48 -0.68
CA GLU A 228 24.26 18.14 -1.84
C GLU A 228 24.94 17.68 -3.15
N ALA A 229 26.26 17.55 -3.13
CA ALA A 229 27.05 17.10 -4.28
C ALA A 229 26.73 15.65 -4.69
N TYR A 230 26.35 14.79 -3.76
CA TYR A 230 25.85 13.46 -4.09
C TYR A 230 24.56 13.55 -4.92
N GLY A 231 23.60 14.38 -4.50
CA GLY A 231 22.37 14.62 -5.27
C GLY A 231 22.66 15.19 -6.67
N GLN A 232 23.61 16.11 -6.78
CA GLN A 232 24.06 16.69 -8.05
C GLN A 232 24.73 15.65 -8.96
N LEU A 233 25.60 14.79 -8.41
CA LEU A 233 26.24 13.70 -9.16
C LEU A 233 25.20 12.68 -9.64
N LYS A 234 24.25 12.30 -8.78
CA LYS A 234 23.15 11.39 -9.13
C LYS A 234 22.33 11.97 -10.29
N ALA A 235 21.93 13.24 -10.22
CA ALA A 235 21.21 13.90 -11.31
C ALA A 235 22.04 13.94 -12.61
N TYR A 236 23.32 14.27 -12.54
CA TYR A 236 24.23 14.28 -13.69
C TYR A 236 24.33 12.90 -14.36
N LEU A 237 24.43 11.83 -13.56
CA LEU A 237 24.49 10.46 -14.06
C LEU A 237 23.15 9.98 -14.61
N MET A 238 22.01 10.36 -14.02
CA MET A 238 20.68 10.07 -14.57
C MET A 238 20.48 10.70 -15.95
N MET A 239 20.92 11.96 -16.11
CA MET A 239 20.89 12.64 -17.41
C MET A 239 21.79 11.95 -18.45
N ALA A 240 22.84 11.23 -18.02
CA ALA A 240 23.75 10.50 -18.91
C ALA A 240 23.35 9.03 -19.13
N ARG A 241 22.59 8.43 -18.21
CA ARG A 241 22.14 7.03 -18.22
C ARG A 241 20.60 6.97 -18.21
N PRO A 242 19.94 7.04 -19.38
CA PRO A 242 18.49 7.07 -19.49
C PRO A 242 17.74 5.96 -18.76
N GLN A 243 18.33 4.76 -18.64
CA GLN A 243 17.70 3.62 -17.97
C GLN A 243 17.60 3.80 -16.44
N LYS A 244 18.34 4.76 -15.88
CA LYS A 244 18.34 5.08 -14.44
C LYS A 244 17.62 6.39 -14.14
N ALA A 245 16.92 6.97 -15.11
CA ALA A 245 16.22 8.24 -14.96
C ALA A 245 15.00 8.08 -14.03
N ASP A 246 14.96 8.90 -12.98
CA ASP A 246 13.78 9.10 -12.14
C ASP A 246 13.33 10.56 -12.29
N ALA A 247 12.15 10.77 -12.86
CA ALA A 247 11.63 12.10 -13.16
C ALA A 247 11.40 12.94 -11.90
N THR A 248 10.93 12.32 -10.80
CA THR A 248 10.65 13.03 -9.55
C THR A 248 11.94 13.48 -8.88
N PHE A 249 12.94 12.60 -8.83
CA PHE A 249 14.26 12.92 -8.30
C PHE A 249 14.95 13.99 -9.15
N LEU A 250 14.99 13.83 -10.48
CA LEU A 250 15.61 14.80 -11.40
C LEU A 250 15.00 16.20 -11.26
N THR A 251 13.68 16.29 -11.18
CA THR A 251 12.96 17.57 -11.03
C THR A 251 13.37 18.27 -9.75
N ASN A 252 13.37 17.56 -8.63
CA ASN A 252 13.75 18.12 -7.32
C ASN A 252 15.24 18.53 -7.30
N ALA A 253 16.13 17.67 -7.79
CA ALA A 253 17.56 17.91 -7.81
C ALA A 253 17.94 19.10 -8.70
N LEU A 254 17.36 19.20 -9.91
CA LEU A 254 17.65 20.29 -10.85
C LEU A 254 17.04 21.62 -10.42
N THR A 255 15.84 21.60 -9.83
CA THR A 255 15.22 22.82 -9.26
C THR A 255 16.07 23.39 -8.12
N LYS A 256 16.64 22.53 -7.26
CA LYS A 256 17.56 22.94 -6.20
C LYS A 256 18.91 23.43 -6.75
N ALA A 257 19.45 22.75 -7.76
CA ALA A 257 20.74 23.09 -8.36
C ALA A 257 20.71 24.39 -9.19
N GLU A 258 19.57 24.75 -9.79
CA GLU A 258 19.39 25.94 -10.63
C GLU A 258 18.14 26.73 -10.22
N PRO A 259 18.14 27.44 -9.07
CA PRO A 259 16.98 28.19 -8.60
C PRO A 259 16.73 29.48 -9.41
N VAL A 260 17.76 29.98 -10.09
CA VAL A 260 17.70 31.16 -10.96
C VAL A 260 18.46 30.88 -12.26
N ARG A 261 17.99 31.48 -13.35
CA ARG A 261 18.57 31.31 -14.67
C ARG A 261 18.92 32.64 -15.31
N ALA A 262 20.15 32.74 -15.81
CA ALA A 262 20.60 33.94 -16.51
C ALA A 262 19.80 34.15 -17.80
N GLY A 263 19.29 35.37 -18.00
CA GLY A 263 18.50 35.73 -19.18
C GLY A 263 17.01 35.40 -19.10
N VAL A 264 16.52 34.89 -17.97
CA VAL A 264 15.09 34.62 -17.70
C VAL A 264 14.69 35.27 -16.38
N SER A 265 13.46 35.80 -16.28
CA SER A 265 12.92 36.33 -15.04
C SER A 265 12.75 35.24 -13.96
N PRO A 266 13.17 35.47 -12.70
CA PRO A 266 13.14 34.44 -11.66
C PRO A 266 11.76 33.82 -11.41
N GLY A 267 10.70 34.64 -11.41
CA GLY A 267 9.34 34.15 -11.20
C GLY A 267 8.84 33.25 -12.33
N LEU A 268 9.20 33.56 -13.58
CA LEU A 268 8.86 32.71 -14.73
C LEU A 268 9.63 31.39 -14.69
N TRP A 269 10.93 31.43 -14.37
CA TRP A 269 11.75 30.23 -14.24
C TRP A 269 11.21 29.31 -13.14
N GLN A 270 10.93 29.83 -11.94
CA GLN A 270 10.39 29.04 -10.83
C GLN A 270 9.02 28.42 -11.14
N GLY A 271 8.18 29.11 -11.93
CA GLY A 271 6.87 28.60 -12.32
C GLY A 271 6.90 27.55 -13.42
N LEU A 272 7.87 27.60 -14.35
CA LEU A 272 7.91 26.74 -15.53
C LEU A 272 8.95 25.62 -15.46
N ALA A 273 10.09 25.85 -14.81
CA ALA A 273 11.20 24.90 -14.79
C ALA A 273 10.84 23.52 -14.22
N PRO A 274 10.10 23.38 -13.11
CA PRO A 274 9.74 22.07 -12.58
C PRO A 274 8.99 21.19 -13.58
N ASN A 275 8.03 21.77 -14.32
CA ASN A 275 7.27 21.03 -15.35
C ASN A 275 8.15 20.61 -16.53
N LEU A 276 9.09 21.48 -16.94
CA LEU A 276 10.04 21.18 -18.01
C LEU A 276 11.00 20.05 -17.61
N TRP A 277 11.47 20.03 -16.36
CA TRP A 277 12.30 18.95 -15.82
C TRP A 277 11.55 17.64 -15.68
N GLN A 278 10.30 17.69 -15.21
CA GLN A 278 9.45 16.52 -15.07
C GLN A 278 9.21 15.86 -16.43
N PHE A 279 8.79 16.64 -17.42
CA PHE A 279 8.56 16.13 -18.77
C PHE A 279 9.84 15.54 -19.38
N TYR A 280 10.98 16.23 -19.25
CA TYR A 280 12.26 15.68 -19.69
C TYR A 280 12.59 14.35 -19.01
N GLY A 281 12.41 14.25 -17.69
CA GLY A 281 12.69 13.05 -16.92
C GLY A 281 11.79 11.86 -17.28
N GLU A 282 10.49 12.08 -17.47
CA GLU A 282 9.52 11.04 -17.84
C GLU A 282 9.82 10.43 -19.21
N HIS A 283 10.23 11.27 -20.17
CA HIS A 283 10.50 10.84 -21.55
C HIS A 283 11.96 10.42 -21.80
N LEU A 284 12.88 10.66 -20.87
CA LEU A 284 14.31 10.35 -21.05
C LEU A 284 14.55 8.85 -21.30
N ALA A 285 13.87 7.98 -20.55
CA ALA A 285 14.02 6.53 -20.69
C ALA A 285 13.54 6.00 -22.06
N ALA A 286 12.46 6.58 -22.60
CA ALA A 286 11.91 6.25 -23.91
C ALA A 286 12.76 6.82 -25.07
N HIS A 287 13.55 7.87 -24.82
CA HIS A 287 14.41 8.51 -25.81
C HIS A 287 15.87 8.58 -25.39
N PRO A 288 16.62 7.47 -25.46
CA PRO A 288 18.02 7.44 -25.00
C PRO A 288 18.96 8.44 -25.71
N ALA A 289 18.61 8.88 -26.92
CA ALA A 289 19.35 9.91 -27.66
C ALA A 289 19.34 11.29 -26.97
N TRP A 290 18.46 11.50 -25.98
CA TRP A 290 18.40 12.73 -25.20
C TRP A 290 19.46 12.79 -24.10
N ALA A 291 20.16 11.69 -23.84
CA ALA A 291 21.21 11.63 -22.83
C ALA A 291 22.31 12.68 -23.05
N ILE A 292 22.86 13.20 -21.96
CA ILE A 292 24.09 13.99 -22.02
C ILE A 292 25.31 13.07 -22.17
N ARG A 293 26.40 13.62 -22.68
CA ARG A 293 27.70 12.93 -22.65
C ARG A 293 28.38 13.20 -21.32
N ALA A 294 28.46 12.19 -20.45
CA ALA A 294 29.18 12.31 -19.18
C ALA A 294 30.70 12.49 -19.39
N ASP A 295 31.31 13.35 -18.59
CA ASP A 295 32.77 13.42 -18.47
C ASP A 295 33.26 12.34 -17.48
N PRO A 296 33.95 11.28 -17.94
CA PRO A 296 34.39 10.21 -17.08
C PRO A 296 35.39 10.66 -16.01
N LYS A 297 36.20 11.70 -16.27
CA LYS A 297 37.17 12.21 -15.30
C LYS A 297 36.49 12.92 -14.14
N LEU A 298 35.52 13.78 -14.47
CA LEU A 298 34.70 14.47 -13.48
C LEU A 298 33.97 13.47 -12.57
N VAL A 299 33.32 12.47 -13.19
CA VAL A 299 32.58 11.43 -12.46
C VAL A 299 33.52 10.67 -11.52
N ALA A 300 34.68 10.21 -12.00
CA ALA A 300 35.64 9.48 -11.17
C ALA A 300 36.15 10.31 -9.97
N GLN A 301 36.48 11.59 -10.19
CA GLN A 301 36.97 12.48 -9.13
C GLN A 301 35.88 12.81 -8.10
N ALA A 302 34.65 13.10 -8.56
CA ALA A 302 33.52 13.37 -7.67
C ALA A 302 33.20 12.14 -6.81
N ARG A 303 33.20 10.94 -7.40
CA ARG A 303 33.01 9.67 -6.68
C ARG A 303 34.06 9.47 -5.59
N GLN A 304 35.35 9.70 -5.90
CA GLN A 304 36.44 9.55 -4.94
C GLN A 304 36.27 10.49 -3.73
N VAL A 305 35.90 11.76 -3.96
CA VAL A 305 35.68 12.73 -2.88
C VAL A 305 34.48 12.34 -2.01
N LEU A 306 33.37 11.91 -2.63
CA LEU A 306 32.17 11.50 -1.91
C LEU A 306 32.38 10.22 -1.10
N LEU A 307 33.07 9.22 -1.66
CA LEU A 307 33.41 7.98 -0.95
C LEU A 307 34.30 8.24 0.28
N ALA A 308 35.33 9.09 0.12
CA ALA A 308 36.21 9.45 1.24
C ALA A 308 35.45 10.16 2.37
N GLN A 309 34.44 10.98 2.05
CA GLN A 309 33.64 11.69 3.04
C GLN A 309 32.61 10.79 3.74
N MET A 310 32.01 9.86 2.99
CA MET A 310 31.00 8.93 3.53
C MET A 310 31.61 7.89 4.49
N GLY A 311 32.88 7.51 4.30
CA GLY A 311 33.58 6.64 5.25
C GLY A 311 33.95 7.32 6.58
N GLN A 312 33.96 8.66 6.64
CA GLN A 312 34.43 9.41 7.81
C GLN A 312 33.33 9.88 8.77
N ARG A 313 32.05 9.89 8.37
CA ARG A 313 30.93 10.35 9.22
C ARG A 313 30.00 9.20 9.56
N ASN A 314 29.39 9.30 10.75
CA ASN A 314 28.44 8.39 11.41
C ASN A 314 27.15 8.08 10.60
N ALA A 315 27.24 7.81 9.31
CA ALA A 315 26.12 7.46 8.44
C ALA A 315 25.35 6.25 8.99
N GLN A 316 26.06 5.25 9.53
CA GLN A 316 25.43 4.09 10.17
C GLN A 316 24.59 4.47 11.39
N ALA A 317 24.98 5.48 12.18
CA ALA A 317 24.21 5.90 13.35
C ALA A 317 22.93 6.65 12.94
N THR A 318 23.01 7.51 11.92
CA THR A 318 21.84 8.20 11.36
C THR A 318 20.88 7.21 10.69
N LEU A 319 21.41 6.28 9.89
CA LEU A 319 20.60 5.22 9.25
C LEU A 319 19.93 4.34 10.31
N TYR A 320 20.64 3.97 11.37
CA TYR A 320 20.06 3.20 12.47
C TYR A 320 18.93 3.96 13.18
N GLN A 321 19.10 5.25 13.48
CA GLN A 321 18.02 6.06 14.05
C GLN A 321 16.81 6.15 13.11
N GLN A 322 17.04 6.30 11.82
CA GLN A 322 15.95 6.29 10.83
C GLN A 322 15.16 4.97 10.84
N VAL A 323 15.83 3.81 10.98
CA VAL A 323 15.16 2.51 11.15
C VAL A 323 14.24 2.53 12.38
N LEU A 324 14.75 3.03 13.51
CA LEU A 324 13.98 3.09 14.75
C LEU A 324 12.79 4.04 14.64
N ASP A 325 12.96 5.22 14.06
CA ASP A 325 11.90 6.23 13.89
C ASP A 325 10.75 5.74 12.99
N MET A 326 11.09 5.01 11.93
CA MET A 326 10.11 4.41 11.01
C MET A 326 9.22 3.38 11.74
N ALA A 327 9.79 2.62 12.67
CA ALA A 327 9.06 1.63 13.46
C ALA A 327 8.36 2.24 14.70
N ALA A 328 8.91 3.29 15.30
CA ALA A 328 8.45 3.84 16.58
C ALA A 328 6.97 4.27 16.57
N HIS A 329 6.46 4.73 15.43
CA HIS A 329 5.08 5.21 15.30
C HIS A 329 4.03 4.09 15.29
N GLN A 330 4.41 2.85 14.94
CA GLN A 330 3.47 1.75 14.73
C GLN A 330 3.41 0.76 15.91
N TYR A 331 4.48 0.70 16.71
CA TYR A 331 4.60 -0.27 17.80
C TYR A 331 4.65 0.44 19.16
N PRO A 332 3.56 0.43 19.95
CA PRO A 332 3.53 1.04 21.27
C PRO A 332 4.46 0.30 22.24
N ALA A 333 4.90 1.00 23.29
CA ALA A 333 5.70 0.40 24.35
C ALA A 333 4.92 -0.69 25.09
N LEU A 334 5.60 -1.78 25.41
CA LEU A 334 5.02 -2.99 25.98
C LEU A 334 5.27 -3.02 27.50
N ASN A 335 4.20 -3.13 28.28
CA ASN A 335 4.24 -3.14 29.74
C ASN A 335 4.03 -4.55 30.30
N LEU A 336 4.21 -4.71 31.62
CA LEU A 336 4.01 -6.01 32.29
C LEU A 336 2.60 -6.59 32.05
N HIS A 337 1.56 -5.75 32.05
CA HIS A 337 0.18 -6.19 31.82
C HIS A 337 -0.01 -6.77 30.41
N ASP A 338 0.63 -6.18 29.40
CA ASP A 338 0.57 -6.66 28.02
C ASP A 338 1.28 -8.01 27.85
N MET A 339 2.31 -8.29 28.68
CA MET A 339 3.09 -9.54 28.63
C MET A 339 2.37 -10.73 29.27
N VAL A 340 1.58 -10.47 30.31
CA VAL A 340 0.91 -11.51 31.12
C VAL A 340 -0.57 -11.67 30.78
N GLY A 341 -1.13 -10.78 29.96
CA GLY A 341 -2.53 -10.82 29.52
C GLY A 341 -3.51 -10.60 30.67
N ALA A 342 -4.61 -11.37 30.67
CA ALA A 342 -5.67 -11.29 31.68
C ALA A 342 -5.28 -11.88 33.05
N THR A 343 -4.01 -12.23 33.24
CA THR A 343 -3.51 -12.80 34.49
C THR A 343 -3.29 -11.71 35.53
N ASP A 344 -3.54 -12.00 36.81
CA ASP A 344 -3.38 -11.04 37.90
C ASP A 344 -1.90 -10.82 38.29
N ALA A 345 -1.10 -10.29 37.38
CA ALA A 345 0.35 -10.16 37.56
C ALA A 345 0.78 -9.20 38.66
N LEU A 346 -0.06 -8.22 38.99
CA LEU A 346 0.24 -7.19 39.99
C LEU A 346 0.30 -7.77 41.42
N THR A 347 -0.32 -8.93 41.65
CA THR A 347 -0.23 -9.65 42.93
C THR A 347 1.14 -10.27 43.18
N LEU A 348 1.87 -10.64 42.13
CA LEU A 348 3.20 -11.28 42.23
C LEU A 348 4.33 -10.31 41.92
N PHE A 349 4.13 -9.43 40.93
CA PHE A 349 5.19 -8.61 40.36
C PHE A 349 4.78 -7.15 40.26
N SER A 350 5.74 -6.25 40.46
CA SER A 350 5.59 -4.83 40.20
C SER A 350 6.77 -4.30 39.38
N THR A 351 6.49 -3.38 38.45
CA THR A 351 7.48 -2.64 37.68
C THR A 351 6.84 -1.37 37.11
N GLU A 352 7.63 -0.30 37.05
CA GLU A 352 7.28 0.95 36.34
C GLU A 352 7.96 1.02 34.96
N ALA A 353 8.75 0.00 34.61
CA ALA A 353 9.47 -0.06 33.35
C ALA A 353 8.58 -0.55 32.22
N SER A 354 8.90 -0.13 31.01
CA SER A 354 8.32 -0.64 29.76
C SER A 354 9.42 -0.94 28.76
N VAL A 355 9.13 -1.84 27.82
CA VAL A 355 10.01 -2.13 26.69
C VAL A 355 9.54 -1.29 25.50
N PRO A 356 10.40 -0.47 24.86
CA PRO A 356 10.03 0.24 23.64
C PRO A 356 9.52 -0.74 22.56
N GLY A 357 8.38 -0.44 21.93
CA GLY A 357 7.72 -1.37 21.01
C GLY A 357 8.56 -1.76 19.79
N VAL A 358 9.51 -0.90 19.40
CA VAL A 358 10.50 -1.16 18.33
C VAL A 358 11.40 -2.36 18.62
N PHE A 359 11.59 -2.73 19.88
CA PHE A 359 12.38 -3.88 20.33
C PHE A 359 11.48 -5.08 20.68
N THR A 360 10.50 -5.35 19.83
CA THR A 360 9.63 -6.54 19.93
C THR A 360 9.78 -7.40 18.70
N ARG A 361 9.50 -8.70 18.83
CA ARG A 361 9.52 -9.65 17.71
C ARG A 361 8.57 -9.21 16.60
N GLN A 362 7.42 -8.65 16.97
CA GLN A 362 6.45 -8.10 16.03
C GLN A 362 7.01 -6.92 15.23
N ALA A 363 7.76 -6.02 15.88
CA ALA A 363 8.43 -4.92 15.18
C ALA A 363 9.55 -5.42 14.26
N TRP A 364 10.34 -6.41 14.73
CA TRP A 364 11.37 -7.06 13.92
C TRP A 364 10.81 -7.73 12.66
N GLU A 365 9.83 -8.62 12.83
CA GLU A 365 9.23 -9.38 11.73
C GLU A 365 8.33 -8.53 10.82
N GLY A 366 7.77 -7.44 11.35
CA GLY A 366 6.89 -6.54 10.62
C GLY A 366 7.62 -5.51 9.77
N GLN A 367 8.37 -4.60 10.40
CA GLN A 367 8.89 -3.41 9.73
C GLN A 367 10.40 -3.23 9.85
N VAL A 368 11.01 -3.55 10.98
CA VAL A 368 12.43 -3.25 11.21
C VAL A 368 13.33 -4.05 10.27
N ARG A 369 13.07 -5.36 10.08
CA ARG A 369 13.84 -6.19 9.14
C ARG A 369 13.75 -5.63 7.72
N GLN A 370 12.55 -5.28 7.27
CA GLN A 370 12.33 -4.71 5.95
C GLN A 370 13.00 -3.35 5.82
N ALA A 371 12.93 -2.48 6.83
CA ALA A 371 13.58 -1.17 6.82
C ALA A 371 15.11 -1.28 6.72
N ILE A 372 15.72 -2.24 7.40
CA ILE A 372 17.16 -2.53 7.26
C ILE A 372 17.47 -3.05 5.85
N ASP A 373 16.64 -3.95 5.32
CA ASP A 373 16.77 -4.47 3.95
C ASP A 373 16.65 -3.35 2.90
N ASP A 374 15.68 -2.45 3.06
CA ASP A 374 15.45 -1.31 2.18
C ASP A 374 16.60 -0.30 2.24
N ILE A 375 17.14 -0.02 3.42
CA ILE A 375 18.31 0.85 3.58
C ILE A 375 19.54 0.23 2.92
N ALA A 376 19.77 -1.07 3.12
CA ALA A 376 20.88 -1.77 2.49
C ALA A 376 20.72 -1.79 0.96
N GLN A 377 19.52 -2.03 0.44
CA GLN A 377 19.23 -2.02 -0.99
C GLN A 377 19.33 -0.62 -1.60
N ALA A 378 18.80 0.40 -0.93
CA ALA A 378 18.97 1.79 -1.34
C ALA A 378 20.46 2.11 -1.41
N ARG A 379 21.22 1.77 -0.37
CA ARG A 379 22.68 1.95 -0.33
C ARG A 379 23.41 1.19 -1.42
N ARG A 380 22.96 -0.03 -1.76
CA ARG A 380 23.45 -0.79 -2.91
C ARG A 380 23.25 0.01 -4.18
N GLU A 381 22.07 0.56 -4.43
CA GLU A 381 21.83 1.38 -5.62
C GLU A 381 22.66 2.66 -5.61
N GLU A 382 22.79 3.35 -4.48
CA GLU A 382 23.68 4.52 -4.35
C GLU A 382 25.12 4.18 -4.75
N ILE A 383 25.61 3.05 -4.26
CA ILE A 383 27.00 2.66 -4.44
C ILE A 383 27.24 2.04 -5.82
N ASP A 384 26.36 1.15 -6.29
CA ASP A 384 26.52 0.31 -7.48
C ASP A 384 26.50 1.10 -8.80
N TRP A 385 25.81 2.25 -8.86
CA TRP A 385 25.79 3.05 -10.09
C TRP A 385 26.10 4.53 -9.92
N VAL A 386 25.84 5.15 -8.75
CA VAL A 386 26.19 6.57 -8.53
C VAL A 386 27.65 6.71 -8.11
N LEU A 387 28.09 5.94 -7.10
CA LEU A 387 29.43 6.10 -6.52
C LEU A 387 30.51 5.18 -7.10
N SER A 388 30.15 4.07 -7.73
CA SER A 388 31.09 3.16 -8.38
C SER A 388 30.49 2.61 -9.68
N ASP A 389 31.34 2.13 -10.58
CA ASP A 389 30.93 1.27 -11.71
C ASP A 389 31.41 -0.17 -11.52
N ASN A 390 32.32 -0.41 -10.56
CA ASN A 390 32.88 -1.71 -10.21
C ASN A 390 32.71 -1.96 -8.69
N PRO A 391 31.92 -2.96 -8.28
CA PRO A 391 31.68 -3.27 -6.87
C PRO A 391 32.93 -3.69 -6.09
N THR A 392 34.01 -4.07 -6.79
CA THR A 392 35.25 -4.60 -6.19
C THR A 392 36.19 -3.53 -5.63
N ASP A 393 36.03 -2.26 -6.04
CA ASP A 393 36.91 -1.16 -5.60
C ASP A 393 36.40 -0.48 -4.29
N ILE A 394 35.26 -0.92 -3.77
CA ILE A 394 34.69 -0.41 -2.53
C ILE A 394 35.30 -1.19 -1.36
N ALA A 395 35.78 -0.47 -0.32
CA ALA A 395 36.23 -1.11 0.91
C ALA A 395 35.14 -2.06 1.43
N ALA A 396 35.49 -3.30 1.74
CA ALA A 396 34.53 -4.34 2.13
C ALA A 396 33.60 -3.92 3.28
N GLU A 397 34.08 -3.04 4.18
CA GLU A 397 33.32 -2.44 5.29
C GLU A 397 32.12 -1.58 4.84
N LEU A 398 32.16 -1.00 3.63
CA LEU A 398 31.12 -0.15 3.06
C LEU A 398 30.14 -0.91 2.16
N SER A 399 30.24 -2.24 2.10
CA SER A 399 29.33 -3.05 1.29
C SER A 399 27.90 -3.02 1.86
N PRO A 400 26.87 -3.18 1.01
CA PRO A 400 25.48 -3.25 1.46
C PRO A 400 25.22 -4.41 2.44
N GLU A 401 25.89 -5.54 2.23
CA GLU A 401 25.68 -6.74 3.07
C GLU A 401 26.33 -6.57 4.45
N THR A 402 27.55 -6.02 4.52
CA THR A 402 28.19 -5.70 5.81
C THR A 402 27.42 -4.62 6.56
N LEU A 403 26.87 -3.63 5.86
CA LEU A 403 25.98 -2.63 6.47
C LEU A 403 24.74 -3.29 7.09
N LYS A 404 24.08 -4.18 6.36
CA LYS A 404 22.92 -4.92 6.84
C LYS A 404 23.25 -5.76 8.08
N GLU A 405 24.36 -6.48 8.05
CA GLU A 405 24.84 -7.29 9.18
C GLU A 405 25.10 -6.41 10.41
N HIS A 406 25.85 -5.32 10.28
CA HIS A 406 26.14 -4.41 11.38
C HIS A 406 24.90 -3.73 11.95
N LEU A 407 23.97 -3.28 11.10
CA LEU A 407 22.70 -2.70 11.57
C LEU A 407 21.85 -3.73 12.32
N THR A 408 21.83 -4.97 11.82
CA THR A 408 21.10 -6.08 12.45
C THR A 408 21.71 -6.46 13.80
N GLU A 409 23.04 -6.59 13.86
CA GLU A 409 23.76 -6.89 15.10
C GLU A 409 23.53 -5.81 16.15
N ARG A 410 23.68 -4.54 15.76
CA ARG A 410 23.41 -3.40 16.65
C ARG A 410 21.97 -3.39 17.14
N TYR A 411 21.00 -3.65 16.25
CA TYR A 411 19.59 -3.74 16.63
C TYR A 411 19.37 -4.81 17.71
N PHE A 412 19.93 -6.01 17.54
CA PHE A 412 19.75 -7.10 18.50
C PHE A 412 20.50 -6.88 19.82
N GLN A 413 21.62 -6.15 19.83
CA GLN A 413 22.27 -5.70 21.06
C GLN A 413 21.39 -4.72 21.85
N ASP A 414 20.80 -3.72 21.17
CA ASP A 414 19.88 -2.77 21.80
C ASP A 414 18.58 -3.46 22.24
N TYR A 415 18.08 -4.42 21.45
CA TYR A 415 16.95 -5.27 21.79
C TYR A 415 17.19 -6.01 23.11
N ALA A 416 18.30 -6.75 23.21
CA ALA A 416 18.66 -7.48 24.42
C ALA A 416 18.78 -6.54 25.64
N THR A 417 19.43 -5.39 25.44
CA THR A 417 19.60 -4.36 26.48
C THR A 417 18.26 -3.81 26.97
N ALA A 418 17.32 -3.53 26.07
CA ALA A 418 15.99 -3.02 26.42
C ALA A 418 15.20 -4.04 27.27
N TRP A 419 15.21 -5.31 26.86
CA TRP A 419 14.53 -6.39 27.60
C TRP A 419 15.16 -6.66 28.96
N LEU A 420 16.49 -6.80 29.04
CA LEU A 420 17.18 -6.96 30.33
C LEU A 420 16.97 -5.74 31.23
N GLY A 421 16.93 -4.53 30.67
CA GLY A 421 16.64 -3.29 31.40
C GLY A 421 15.25 -3.28 32.04
N PHE A 422 14.23 -3.78 31.32
CA PHE A 422 12.89 -3.98 31.86
C PHE A 422 12.87 -5.04 32.97
N LEU A 423 13.45 -6.21 32.70
CA LEU A 423 13.42 -7.35 33.63
C LEU A 423 14.18 -7.07 34.92
N ASN A 424 15.29 -6.34 34.86
CA ASN A 424 16.08 -5.95 36.02
C ASN A 424 15.35 -4.97 36.96
N LYS A 425 14.26 -4.34 36.49
CA LYS A 425 13.39 -3.47 37.30
C LYS A 425 12.17 -4.20 37.85
N LEU A 426 11.94 -5.46 37.46
CA LEU A 426 10.89 -6.31 38.02
C LEU A 426 11.16 -6.58 39.50
N ARG A 427 10.12 -6.47 40.33
CA ARG A 427 10.21 -6.73 41.77
C ARG A 427 9.13 -7.72 42.20
N TRP A 428 9.50 -8.65 43.07
CA TRP A 428 8.54 -9.50 43.77
C TRP A 428 7.73 -8.68 44.79
N HIS A 429 6.42 -8.89 44.83
CA HIS A 429 5.55 -8.27 45.83
C HIS A 429 5.70 -8.99 47.17
N GLN A 430 6.13 -8.28 48.22
CA GLN A 430 6.31 -8.88 49.55
C GLN A 430 4.96 -9.12 50.23
N ALA A 431 4.67 -10.36 50.60
CA ALA A 431 3.46 -10.70 51.33
C ALA A 431 3.53 -10.20 52.77
N GLY A 432 2.43 -9.70 53.33
CA GLY A 432 2.27 -9.26 54.71
C GLY A 432 2.10 -10.38 55.73
N SER A 433 1.64 -11.56 55.30
CA SER A 433 1.22 -12.65 56.18
C SER A 433 1.45 -14.03 55.58
N LEU A 434 1.41 -15.09 56.40
CA LEU A 434 1.54 -16.47 55.91
C LEU A 434 0.40 -16.88 54.95
N PRO A 435 -0.88 -16.53 55.18
CA PRO A 435 -1.94 -16.78 54.20
C PRO A 435 -1.67 -16.12 52.84
N GLU A 436 -1.20 -14.88 52.84
CA GLU A 436 -0.89 -14.16 51.59
C GLU A 436 0.29 -14.80 50.83
N VAL A 437 1.32 -15.29 51.53
CA VAL A 437 2.38 -16.12 50.92
C VAL A 437 1.77 -17.37 50.27
N ILE A 438 0.85 -18.06 50.95
CA ILE A 438 0.19 -19.25 50.42
C ILE A 438 -0.60 -18.91 49.14
N ASP A 439 -1.29 -17.77 49.11
CA ASP A 439 -2.04 -17.30 47.94
C ASP A 439 -1.09 -16.95 46.78
N GLN A 440 0.01 -16.24 47.04
CA GLN A 440 1.03 -15.95 46.04
C GLN A 440 1.67 -17.22 45.46
N LEU A 441 2.05 -18.18 46.31
CA LEU A 441 2.59 -19.47 45.85
C LEU A 441 1.55 -20.31 45.11
N THR A 442 0.26 -20.15 45.44
CA THR A 442 -0.85 -20.76 44.71
C THR A 442 -0.94 -20.22 43.31
N LEU A 443 -1.02 -18.89 43.18
CA LEU A 443 -1.12 -18.22 41.89
C LEU A 443 0.11 -18.49 41.02
N MET A 444 1.31 -18.42 41.60
CA MET A 444 2.58 -18.69 40.92
C MET A 444 2.65 -20.10 40.33
N THR A 445 2.05 -21.09 40.99
CA THR A 445 2.07 -22.50 40.56
C THR A 445 0.83 -22.92 39.76
N ASP A 446 -0.15 -22.04 39.58
CA ASP A 446 -1.34 -22.32 38.78
C ASP A 446 -1.00 -22.40 37.28
N ILE A 447 -1.21 -23.55 36.67
CA ILE A 447 -0.84 -23.78 35.27
C ILE A 447 -1.62 -22.89 34.29
N ARG A 448 -2.85 -22.50 34.63
CA ARG A 448 -3.73 -21.71 33.75
C ARG A 448 -3.62 -20.22 33.98
N GLN A 449 -3.38 -19.81 35.22
CA GLN A 449 -3.44 -18.42 35.65
C GLN A 449 -2.14 -17.93 36.30
N SER A 450 -1.00 -18.60 36.10
CA SER A 450 0.28 -18.13 36.64
C SER A 450 0.84 -16.95 35.83
N PRO A 451 1.00 -15.76 36.44
CA PRO A 451 1.68 -14.65 35.78
C PRO A 451 3.14 -14.96 35.46
N LEU A 452 3.78 -15.83 36.25
CA LEU A 452 5.15 -16.27 36.02
C LEU A 452 5.23 -17.09 34.72
N ILE A 453 4.35 -18.07 34.54
CA ILE A 453 4.32 -18.90 33.32
C ILE A 453 4.00 -18.02 32.11
N ALA A 454 3.01 -17.12 32.22
CA ALA A 454 2.66 -16.19 31.16
C ALA A 454 3.84 -15.30 30.75
N LEU A 455 4.52 -14.70 31.74
CA LEU A 455 5.71 -13.87 31.49
C LEU A 455 6.83 -14.65 30.81
N LEU A 456 7.15 -15.86 31.32
CA LEU A 456 8.21 -16.70 30.75
C LEU A 456 7.89 -17.16 29.33
N ASN A 457 6.62 -17.45 29.01
CA ASN A 457 6.18 -17.77 27.66
C ASN A 457 6.31 -16.56 26.72
N THR A 458 5.94 -15.37 27.18
CA THR A 458 6.14 -14.13 26.41
C THR A 458 7.62 -13.88 26.16
N LEU A 459 8.48 -14.05 27.16
CA LEU A 459 9.93 -13.93 27.00
C LEU A 459 10.50 -14.98 26.04
N ALA A 460 9.99 -16.21 26.08
CA ALA A 460 10.39 -17.24 25.12
C ALA A 460 9.99 -16.89 23.69
N TYR A 461 8.77 -16.38 23.50
CA TYR A 461 8.29 -15.92 22.20
C TYR A 461 9.14 -14.76 21.66
N GLN A 462 9.47 -13.79 22.51
CA GLN A 462 10.27 -12.61 22.17
C GLN A 462 11.75 -12.96 21.91
N GLY A 463 12.35 -13.82 22.73
CA GLY A 463 13.74 -14.29 22.60
C GLY A 463 14.01 -15.12 21.33
N GLN A 464 12.97 -15.52 20.60
CA GLN A 464 13.08 -16.17 19.29
C GLN A 464 13.10 -15.18 18.11
N ALA A 465 13.06 -13.87 18.35
CA ALA A 465 13.19 -12.88 17.28
C ALA A 465 14.48 -13.11 16.48
N GLY A 466 14.39 -13.02 15.15
CA GLY A 466 15.53 -13.27 14.25
C GLY A 466 15.81 -14.75 13.93
N THR A 467 15.14 -15.71 14.57
CA THR A 467 15.24 -17.13 14.17
C THR A 467 14.61 -17.36 12.80
N ARG A 468 15.36 -17.86 11.82
CA ARG A 468 14.82 -18.19 10.49
C ARG A 468 13.93 -19.44 10.56
N HIS A 469 12.63 -19.25 10.74
CA HIS A 469 11.63 -20.34 10.66
C HIS A 469 11.37 -20.87 9.23
N GLN A 470 12.01 -20.29 8.20
CA GLN A 470 11.75 -20.62 6.78
C GLN A 470 12.19 -22.02 6.32
N ALA A 471 12.84 -22.82 7.17
CA ALA A 471 13.26 -24.17 6.77
C ALA A 471 12.23 -25.28 7.06
N MET A 472 11.19 -25.05 7.87
CA MET A 472 10.27 -26.15 8.25
C MET A 472 9.18 -26.42 7.21
N THR A 473 8.60 -25.41 6.55
CA THR A 473 7.61 -25.62 5.49
C THR A 473 8.24 -26.19 4.22
N ASP A 474 9.42 -25.70 3.84
CA ASP A 474 10.14 -26.19 2.67
C ASP A 474 10.76 -27.57 2.91
N SER A 475 11.24 -27.87 4.12
CA SER A 475 11.72 -29.23 4.44
C SER A 475 10.60 -30.25 4.55
N LEU A 476 9.41 -29.89 5.04
CA LEU A 476 8.24 -30.79 5.03
C LEU A 476 7.75 -31.05 3.59
N MET A 477 7.74 -30.02 2.75
CA MET A 477 7.36 -30.14 1.34
C MET A 477 8.39 -30.94 0.55
N THR A 478 9.70 -30.72 0.81
CA THR A 478 10.81 -31.48 0.23
C THR A 478 10.87 -32.92 0.76
N SER A 479 10.50 -33.16 2.02
CA SER A 479 10.43 -34.51 2.61
C SER A 479 9.25 -35.29 2.08
N ALA A 480 8.10 -34.63 1.85
CA ALA A 480 6.97 -35.23 1.15
C ALA A 480 7.31 -35.54 -0.32
N GLN A 481 8.06 -34.67 -1.00
CA GLN A 481 8.57 -34.92 -2.36
C GLN A 481 9.64 -36.01 -2.43
N LYS A 482 10.52 -36.12 -1.43
CA LYS A 482 11.54 -37.18 -1.33
C LYS A 482 10.95 -38.55 -0.96
N LEU A 483 9.80 -38.60 -0.29
CA LEU A 483 9.09 -39.86 -0.03
C LEU A 483 8.36 -40.39 -1.27
N ILE A 484 8.04 -39.54 -2.25
CA ILE A 484 7.38 -39.92 -3.51
C ILE A 484 8.42 -40.39 -4.55
N ASN A 485 9.65 -39.90 -4.50
CA ASN A 485 10.73 -40.26 -5.42
C ASN A 485 11.79 -41.14 -4.74
N GLN A 486 11.47 -42.41 -4.50
CA GLN A 486 12.50 -43.40 -4.18
C GLN A 486 13.18 -43.87 -5.46
N ASN A 487 14.42 -43.44 -5.66
CA ASN A 487 15.50 -44.25 -6.26
C ASN A 487 16.87 -43.58 -5.98
N ASN A 488 17.69 -44.26 -5.18
CA ASN A 488 19.14 -44.15 -4.96
C ASN A 488 19.88 -42.89 -5.43
N VAL A 489 20.44 -42.10 -4.50
CA VAL A 489 21.87 -41.68 -4.43
C VAL A 489 22.20 -41.26 -2.98
N PRO A 490 23.37 -41.64 -2.42
CA PRO A 490 23.87 -41.10 -1.15
C PRO A 490 24.74 -39.86 -1.40
N VAL A 491 24.54 -38.77 -0.65
CA VAL A 491 25.58 -37.89 -0.07
C VAL A 491 24.87 -37.04 0.97
N ILE A 492 25.28 -37.17 2.23
CA ILE A 492 25.00 -36.20 3.28
C ILE A 492 25.86 -34.98 2.94
N GLU A 493 25.28 -33.97 2.32
CA GLU A 493 25.85 -32.63 2.34
C GLU A 493 25.69 -32.12 3.79
N PRO A 494 26.79 -31.73 4.46
CA PRO A 494 26.66 -31.03 5.74
C PRO A 494 25.95 -29.71 5.44
N LEU A 495 24.68 -29.62 5.85
CA LEU A 495 23.92 -28.38 5.85
C LEU A 495 24.82 -27.27 6.40
N ALA A 496 24.94 -26.21 5.59
CA ALA A 496 25.64 -24.99 5.91
C ALA A 496 25.36 -24.57 7.37
N GLN A 497 26.46 -24.28 8.07
CA GLN A 497 26.56 -23.64 9.38
C GLN A 497 25.22 -23.19 9.96
N ALA A 498 24.79 -23.84 11.05
CA ALA A 498 23.66 -23.42 11.85
C ALA A 498 23.76 -21.90 12.09
N SER A 499 22.92 -21.14 11.42
CA SER A 499 22.84 -19.70 11.57
C SER A 499 22.46 -19.40 13.02
N HIS A 500 23.43 -18.95 13.81
CA HIS A 500 23.27 -18.57 15.21
C HIS A 500 22.06 -17.63 15.36
N SER A 501 21.18 -17.91 16.31
CA SER A 501 20.10 -16.98 16.62
C SER A 501 20.73 -15.75 17.29
N PRO A 502 20.44 -14.51 16.82
CA PRO A 502 21.12 -13.31 17.31
C PRO A 502 20.86 -13.04 18.80
N LEU A 503 19.80 -13.63 19.37
CA LEU A 503 19.43 -13.52 20.78
C LEU A 503 19.79 -14.77 21.60
N GLU A 504 20.44 -15.77 21.00
CA GLU A 504 20.76 -17.04 21.66
C GLU A 504 21.66 -16.86 22.89
N ALA A 505 22.65 -15.98 22.81
CA ALA A 505 23.56 -15.69 23.93
C ALA A 505 22.81 -15.11 25.14
N THR A 506 21.80 -14.25 24.89
CA THR A 506 21.04 -13.59 25.96
C THR A 506 19.87 -14.45 26.44
N PHE A 507 19.05 -15.02 25.57
CA PHE A 507 17.81 -15.72 25.94
C PHE A 507 17.94 -17.25 25.96
N GLY A 508 19.02 -17.82 25.44
CA GLY A 508 19.24 -19.27 25.35
C GLY A 508 19.10 -20.01 26.68
N PRO A 509 19.73 -19.57 27.79
CA PRO A 509 19.56 -20.21 29.09
C PRO A 509 18.10 -20.24 29.60
N LEU A 510 17.33 -19.20 29.30
CA LEU A 510 15.91 -19.12 29.63
C LEU A 510 15.08 -20.11 28.80
N LEU A 511 15.35 -20.18 27.50
CA LEU A 511 14.68 -21.11 26.59
C LEU A 511 14.97 -22.57 26.97
N ALA A 512 16.20 -22.87 27.39
CA ALA A 512 16.60 -24.19 27.89
C ALA A 512 15.84 -24.57 29.17
N LEU A 513 15.63 -23.63 30.11
CA LEU A 513 14.85 -23.86 31.35
C LEU A 513 13.39 -24.24 31.07
N LEU A 514 12.83 -23.69 29.99
CA LEU A 514 11.46 -23.97 29.52
C LEU A 514 11.35 -25.26 28.70
N GLY A 515 12.47 -25.91 28.37
CA GLY A 515 12.50 -27.14 27.56
C GLY A 515 12.43 -26.90 26.05
N ASN A 516 12.62 -25.66 25.59
CA ASN A 516 12.57 -25.28 24.17
C ASN A 516 13.96 -25.30 23.52
N ASP A 517 14.70 -26.41 23.67
CA ASP A 517 16.03 -26.59 23.08
C ASP A 517 15.88 -27.03 21.60
N PRO A 518 16.43 -26.31 20.60
CA PRO A 518 16.32 -26.69 19.19
C PRO A 518 17.04 -28.02 18.86
N GLU A 519 18.02 -28.43 19.69
CA GLU A 519 18.89 -29.57 19.43
C GLU A 519 18.45 -30.90 20.07
N GLY A 520 17.33 -30.96 20.79
CA GLY A 520 16.75 -32.24 21.25
C GLY A 520 17.65 -33.11 22.15
N LYS A 521 18.71 -32.57 22.76
CA LYS A 521 19.57 -33.29 23.71
C LYS A 521 19.04 -33.15 25.14
N ALA A 522 17.94 -33.83 25.43
CA ALA A 522 17.41 -33.94 26.79
C ALA A 522 18.23 -34.94 27.62
N GLY A 523 19.18 -34.44 28.42
CA GLY A 523 19.79 -35.21 29.51
C GLY A 523 18.93 -35.11 30.79
N ASN A 524 18.75 -36.22 31.50
CA ASN A 524 17.88 -36.34 32.69
C ASN A 524 18.25 -35.44 33.89
N ASP A 525 19.42 -34.79 33.89
CA ASP A 525 19.93 -33.93 34.99
C ASP A 525 19.78 -32.41 34.75
N ARG A 526 19.03 -31.99 33.72
CA ARG A 526 18.84 -30.55 33.43
C ARG A 526 17.81 -29.90 34.36
N LEU A 527 18.13 -28.69 34.84
CA LEU A 527 17.21 -27.82 35.58
C LEU A 527 15.98 -27.50 34.72
N SER A 528 14.78 -27.67 35.27
CA SER A 528 13.53 -27.37 34.58
C SER A 528 12.58 -26.51 35.40
N LEU A 529 11.80 -25.67 34.72
CA LEU A 529 10.71 -24.89 35.32
C LEU A 529 9.66 -25.81 35.95
N GLN A 530 9.30 -26.91 35.29
CA GLN A 530 8.29 -27.85 35.80
C GLN A 530 8.72 -28.47 37.14
N ALA A 531 9.99 -28.88 37.27
CA ALA A 531 10.51 -29.40 38.53
C ALA A 531 10.53 -28.33 39.62
N PHE A 532 10.83 -27.06 39.27
CA PHE A 532 10.74 -25.94 40.22
C PHE A 532 9.31 -25.75 40.72
N LEU A 533 8.33 -25.60 39.83
CA LEU A 533 6.93 -25.38 40.19
C LEU A 533 6.38 -26.52 41.05
N SER A 534 6.71 -27.77 40.72
CA SER A 534 6.33 -28.94 41.54
C SER A 534 6.89 -28.87 42.96
N ARG A 535 8.15 -28.45 43.12
CA ARG A 535 8.77 -28.26 44.44
C ARG A 535 8.12 -27.09 45.20
N VAL A 536 7.82 -25.98 44.53
CA VAL A 536 7.07 -24.85 45.13
C VAL A 536 5.68 -25.30 45.60
N THR A 537 4.98 -26.14 44.83
CA THR A 537 3.69 -26.72 45.26
C THR A 537 3.83 -27.54 46.54
N ARG A 538 4.91 -28.31 46.72
CA ARG A 538 5.16 -29.06 47.97
C ARG A 538 5.36 -28.11 49.16
N VAL A 539 6.13 -27.04 48.96
CA VAL A 539 6.30 -25.99 49.98
C VAL A 539 4.96 -25.38 50.35
N ARG A 540 4.16 -24.98 49.37
CA ARG A 540 2.81 -24.44 49.59
C ARG A 540 1.95 -25.39 50.42
N LEU A 541 1.86 -26.66 50.05
CA LEU A 541 1.06 -27.66 50.76
C LEU A 541 1.50 -27.80 52.22
N LYS A 542 2.81 -27.74 52.48
CA LYS A 542 3.36 -27.79 53.84
C LYS A 542 3.00 -26.53 54.66
N LEU A 543 3.09 -25.35 54.05
CA LEU A 543 2.68 -24.10 54.70
C LEU A 543 1.17 -24.07 54.98
N GLN A 544 0.36 -24.61 54.07
CA GLN A 544 -1.08 -24.79 54.28
C GLN A 544 -1.39 -25.74 55.45
N GLN A 545 -0.65 -26.84 55.57
CA GLN A 545 -0.79 -27.75 56.72
C GLN A 545 -0.47 -27.05 58.04
N VAL A 546 0.58 -26.22 58.07
CA VAL A 546 0.95 -25.43 59.26
C VAL A 546 -0.12 -24.38 59.59
N SER A 547 -0.63 -23.68 58.57
CA SER A 547 -1.64 -22.63 58.76
C SER A 547 -3.00 -23.19 59.24
N ASN A 548 -3.34 -24.41 58.84
CA ASN A 548 -4.61 -25.07 59.20
C ASN A 548 -4.48 -26.00 60.42
N ALA A 549 -3.31 -26.06 61.06
CA ALA A 549 -3.10 -26.89 62.24
C ALA A 549 -3.91 -26.37 63.44
N PRO A 550 -4.31 -27.24 64.39
CA PRO A 550 -4.97 -26.81 65.63
C PRO A 550 -4.15 -25.80 66.45
N ASP A 551 -2.82 -25.93 66.41
CA ASP A 551 -1.87 -24.95 66.96
C ASP A 551 -0.84 -24.55 65.88
N PRO A 552 -1.10 -23.47 65.12
CA PRO A 552 -0.20 -23.00 64.07
C PRO A 552 1.15 -22.49 64.61
N GLN A 553 1.21 -21.97 65.84
CA GLN A 553 2.43 -21.37 66.39
C GLN A 553 3.46 -22.45 66.73
N GLU A 554 3.03 -23.51 67.41
CA GLU A 554 3.90 -24.65 67.71
C GLU A 554 4.42 -25.34 66.44
N MET A 555 3.54 -25.57 65.45
CA MET A 555 3.92 -26.16 64.17
C MET A 555 4.94 -25.29 63.41
N THR A 556 4.77 -23.97 63.40
CA THR A 556 5.70 -23.04 62.75
C THR A 556 7.07 -23.08 63.44
N GLN A 557 7.10 -23.12 64.78
CA GLN A 557 8.33 -23.25 65.58
C GLN A 557 9.05 -24.58 65.32
N ALA A 558 8.33 -25.70 65.25
CA ALA A 558 8.89 -27.01 64.92
C ALA A 558 9.51 -27.03 63.51
N LEU A 559 8.86 -26.38 62.54
CA LEU A 559 9.37 -26.26 61.18
C LEU A 559 10.65 -25.42 61.14
N ALA A 560 10.68 -24.27 61.81
CA ALA A 560 11.88 -23.43 61.94
C ALA A 560 13.03 -24.18 62.63
N GLN A 561 12.75 -24.90 63.71
CA GLN A 561 13.75 -25.68 64.45
C GLN A 561 14.37 -26.79 63.59
N THR A 562 13.55 -27.47 62.77
CA THR A 562 14.01 -28.51 61.83
C THR A 562 15.01 -27.94 60.83
N VAL A 563 14.73 -26.74 60.30
CA VAL A 563 15.64 -26.04 59.39
C VAL A 563 16.94 -25.63 60.08
N PHE A 564 16.88 -25.08 61.31
CA PHE A 564 18.09 -24.70 62.06
C PHE A 564 18.96 -25.90 62.46
N GLN A 565 18.37 -27.07 62.65
CA GLN A 565 19.08 -28.34 62.88
C GLN A 565 19.79 -28.87 61.62
N GLY A 566 19.70 -28.18 60.48
CA GLY A 566 20.32 -28.60 59.22
C GLY A 566 19.62 -29.80 58.56
N LYS A 567 18.41 -30.16 59.00
CA LYS A 567 17.62 -31.19 58.34
C LYS A 567 16.99 -30.58 57.09
N SER A 568 17.21 -31.25 55.95
CA SER A 568 16.59 -30.87 54.69
C SER A 568 15.06 -30.81 54.85
N THR A 569 14.50 -29.65 54.52
CA THR A 569 13.05 -29.44 54.42
C THR A 569 12.70 -29.08 52.99
N ASP A 570 11.44 -29.31 52.59
CA ASP A 570 10.95 -28.92 51.27
C ASP A 570 11.26 -27.46 50.96
N LEU A 571 11.22 -26.56 51.95
CA LEU A 571 11.51 -25.14 51.79
C LEU A 571 13.00 -24.86 51.50
N THR A 572 13.92 -25.44 52.27
CA THR A 572 15.36 -25.24 52.08
C THR A 572 15.87 -25.86 50.78
N ASP A 573 15.32 -27.02 50.40
CA ASP A 573 15.67 -27.72 49.17
C ASP A 573 15.14 -26.98 47.94
N THR A 574 13.90 -26.48 48.00
CA THR A 574 13.32 -25.69 46.91
C THR A 574 14.06 -24.37 46.75
N ARG A 575 14.44 -23.71 47.85
CA ARG A 575 15.25 -22.48 47.81
C ARG A 575 16.61 -22.70 47.17
N SER A 576 17.27 -23.81 47.52
CA SER A 576 18.56 -24.19 46.94
C SER A 576 18.42 -24.48 45.44
N TYR A 577 17.36 -25.17 45.04
CA TYR A 577 17.06 -25.42 43.63
C TYR A 577 16.75 -24.14 42.85
N GLY A 578 16.01 -23.19 43.44
CA GLY A 578 15.77 -21.87 42.85
C GLY A 578 17.05 -21.06 42.64
N ARG A 579 18.00 -21.13 43.60
CA ARG A 579 19.33 -20.51 43.46
C ARG A 579 20.17 -21.14 42.36
N LEU A 580 20.09 -22.47 42.18
CA LEU A 580 20.74 -23.16 41.07
C LEU A 580 20.20 -22.71 39.72
N ILE A 581 18.87 -22.54 39.59
CA ILE A 581 18.25 -21.96 38.39
C ILE A 581 18.76 -20.54 38.16
N ALA A 582 18.69 -19.68 39.18
CA ALA A 582 19.12 -18.29 39.06
C ALA A 582 20.60 -18.16 38.63
N ALA A 583 21.47 -19.00 39.19
CA ALA A 583 22.88 -19.05 38.79
C ALA A 583 23.09 -19.64 37.38
N GLY A 584 22.26 -20.62 36.99
CA GLY A 584 22.32 -21.29 35.69
C GLY A 584 21.86 -20.41 34.51
N LEU A 585 21.11 -19.34 34.76
CA LEU A 585 20.69 -18.38 33.72
C LEU A 585 21.82 -17.43 33.27
N GLY A 586 22.95 -17.40 33.98
CA GLY A 586 24.07 -16.53 33.68
C GLY A 586 24.01 -15.16 34.37
N ALA A 587 25.11 -14.40 34.27
CA ALA A 587 25.29 -13.15 35.03
C ALA A 587 24.28 -12.06 34.64
N GLU A 588 23.92 -11.95 33.35
CA GLU A 588 22.97 -10.95 32.84
C GLU A 588 21.56 -11.13 33.43
N TRP A 589 21.18 -12.38 33.73
CA TRP A 589 19.89 -12.74 34.32
C TRP A 589 19.93 -12.86 35.84
N GLY A 590 21.07 -12.70 36.49
CA GLY A 590 21.23 -13.05 37.91
C GLY A 590 20.21 -12.37 38.83
N ARG A 591 19.92 -11.08 38.59
CA ARG A 591 18.90 -10.34 39.37
C ARG A 591 17.49 -10.85 39.10
N VAL A 592 17.16 -11.06 37.83
CA VAL A 592 15.86 -11.57 37.39
C VAL A 592 15.63 -12.97 37.95
N GLY A 593 16.62 -13.85 37.83
CA GLY A 593 16.59 -15.20 38.38
C GLY A 593 16.39 -15.20 39.89
N GLN A 594 17.07 -14.31 40.61
CA GLN A 594 16.87 -14.13 42.05
C GLN A 594 15.42 -13.69 42.37
N THR A 595 14.87 -12.74 41.61
CA THR A 595 13.50 -12.25 41.79
C THR A 595 12.44 -13.29 41.46
N LEU A 596 12.61 -14.08 40.40
CA LEU A 596 11.59 -15.06 39.96
C LEU A 596 11.67 -16.39 40.74
N PHE A 597 12.87 -16.86 41.08
CA PHE A 597 13.08 -18.23 41.58
C PHE A 597 13.50 -18.33 43.05
N VAL A 598 13.96 -17.23 43.66
CA VAL A 598 14.49 -17.25 45.04
C VAL A 598 13.68 -16.36 45.98
N GLN A 599 13.35 -15.12 45.59
CA GLN A 599 12.58 -14.19 46.42
C GLN A 599 11.24 -14.76 46.93
N PRO A 600 10.42 -15.49 46.14
CA PRO A 600 9.17 -16.07 46.63
C PRO A 600 9.37 -17.01 47.82
N LEU A 601 10.49 -17.74 47.82
CA LEU A 601 10.83 -18.72 48.86
C LEU A 601 11.50 -18.04 50.06
N ASP A 602 12.28 -16.99 49.82
CA ASP A 602 12.87 -16.15 50.87
C ASP A 602 11.78 -15.43 51.67
N ASP A 603 10.76 -14.90 50.99
CA ASP A 603 9.61 -14.25 51.61
C ASP A 603 8.79 -15.24 52.44
N ALA A 604 8.50 -16.42 51.87
CA ALA A 604 7.86 -17.52 52.60
C ALA A 604 8.63 -17.91 53.87
N TRP A 605 9.96 -18.01 53.77
CA TRP A 605 10.82 -18.31 54.91
C TRP A 605 10.81 -17.21 55.98
N GLN A 606 10.86 -15.94 55.58
CA GLN A 606 10.77 -14.81 56.52
C GLN A 606 9.45 -14.83 57.29
N ARG A 607 8.33 -15.16 56.63
CA ARG A 607 7.01 -15.25 57.27
C ARG A 607 6.85 -16.45 58.20
N VAL A 608 7.54 -17.56 57.93
CA VAL A 608 7.64 -18.68 58.88
C VAL A 608 8.48 -18.29 60.10
N LEU A 609 9.58 -17.56 59.93
CA LEU A 609 10.49 -17.25 61.03
C LEU A 609 9.94 -16.24 62.05
N GLN A 610 9.13 -15.27 61.62
CA GLN A 610 8.64 -14.19 62.49
C GLN A 610 7.88 -14.72 63.74
N PRO A 611 6.87 -15.61 63.61
CA PRO A 611 6.19 -16.19 64.76
C PRO A 611 7.09 -17.08 65.61
N SER A 612 8.01 -17.83 64.99
CA SER A 612 8.93 -18.71 65.72
C SER A 612 9.91 -17.95 66.61
N ALA A 613 10.39 -16.79 66.17
CA ALA A 613 11.26 -15.94 66.98
C ALA A 613 10.52 -15.41 68.22
N ALA A 614 9.26 -14.97 68.06
CA ALA A 614 8.42 -14.55 69.18
C ALA A 614 8.10 -15.71 70.14
N GLY A 615 7.80 -16.89 69.60
CA GLY A 615 7.56 -18.12 70.36
C GLY A 615 8.78 -18.54 71.19
N LEU A 616 9.97 -18.60 70.57
CA LEU A 616 11.24 -18.88 71.26
C LEU A 616 11.53 -17.86 72.36
N ASN A 617 11.29 -16.57 72.10
CA ASN A 617 11.48 -15.53 73.11
C ASN A 617 10.54 -15.73 74.31
N SER A 618 9.28 -16.08 74.05
CA SER A 618 8.32 -16.39 75.12
C SER A 618 8.70 -17.63 75.93
N GLN A 619 9.24 -18.65 75.25
CA GLN A 619 9.68 -19.89 75.88
C GLN A 619 10.93 -19.66 76.73
N TRP A 620 11.92 -18.92 76.22
CA TRP A 620 13.09 -18.50 76.98
C TRP A 620 12.70 -17.69 78.22
N GLN A 621 11.75 -16.75 78.05
CA GLN A 621 11.24 -15.95 79.16
C GLN A 621 10.66 -16.86 80.25
N ARG A 622 9.79 -17.81 79.89
CA ARG A 622 9.13 -18.69 80.86
C ARG A 622 10.06 -19.74 81.49
N ALA A 623 10.91 -20.38 80.69
CA ALA A 623 11.69 -21.53 81.11
C ALA A 623 12.98 -21.16 81.87
N ILE A 624 13.50 -19.95 81.64
CA ILE A 624 14.80 -19.54 82.20
C ILE A 624 14.67 -18.20 82.91
N VAL A 625 14.16 -17.17 82.24
CA VAL A 625 14.16 -15.81 82.81
C VAL A 625 13.25 -15.72 84.04
N THR A 626 12.04 -16.29 84.01
CA THR A 626 11.10 -16.23 85.13
C THR A 626 11.65 -16.93 86.36
N ASP A 627 12.19 -18.14 86.22
CA ASP A 627 12.73 -18.91 87.35
C ASP A 627 14.01 -18.26 87.89
N TRP A 628 14.88 -17.77 87.00
CA TRP A 628 16.07 -17.01 87.38
C TRP A 628 15.69 -15.74 88.15
N GLN A 629 14.73 -14.96 87.65
CA GLN A 629 14.23 -13.78 88.36
C GLN A 629 13.60 -14.16 89.70
N GLY A 630 12.82 -15.24 89.78
CA GLY A 630 12.23 -15.72 91.04
C GLY A 630 13.27 -16.12 92.09
N ALA A 631 14.37 -16.76 91.67
CA ALA A 631 15.43 -17.20 92.57
C ALA A 631 16.40 -16.08 92.98
N PHE A 632 16.72 -15.16 92.06
CA PHE A 632 17.86 -14.25 92.20
C PHE A 632 17.50 -12.75 92.22
N ALA A 633 16.31 -12.35 91.76
CA ALA A 633 15.96 -10.93 91.74
C ALA A 633 15.88 -10.36 93.16
N GLY A 634 16.48 -9.18 93.37
CA GLY A 634 16.51 -8.50 94.66
C GLY A 634 17.46 -9.10 95.69
N ARG A 635 18.38 -10.00 95.28
CA ARG A 635 19.39 -10.64 96.15
C ARG A 635 20.81 -10.29 95.71
N TYR A 636 21.75 -10.19 96.65
CA TYR A 636 23.17 -10.02 96.36
C TYR A 636 23.75 -11.28 95.67
N PRO A 637 24.60 -11.16 94.63
CA PRO A 637 25.23 -9.94 94.08
C PRO A 637 24.44 -9.24 92.96
N PHE A 638 23.24 -9.71 92.63
CA PHE A 638 22.46 -9.19 91.49
C PHE A 638 21.73 -7.88 91.80
N ALA A 639 21.44 -7.62 93.07
CA ALA A 639 20.96 -6.34 93.59
C ALA A 639 21.69 -6.00 94.89
N ASP A 640 21.87 -4.71 95.16
CA ASP A 640 22.54 -4.21 96.37
C ASP A 640 21.62 -4.33 97.60
N THR A 641 21.48 -5.56 98.12
CA THR A 641 20.63 -5.90 99.26
C THR A 641 21.36 -6.84 100.23
N ALA A 642 20.89 -6.94 101.48
CA ALA A 642 21.52 -7.79 102.50
C ALA A 642 21.16 -9.29 102.40
N SER A 643 20.27 -9.69 101.47
CA SER A 643 19.87 -11.08 101.28
C SER A 643 20.71 -11.70 100.18
N ASP A 644 21.50 -12.73 100.51
CA ASP A 644 22.32 -13.43 99.53
C ASP A 644 21.50 -14.40 98.66
N ALA A 645 21.93 -14.57 97.41
CA ALA A 645 21.49 -15.64 96.54
C ALA A 645 22.00 -17.00 97.05
N SER A 646 21.22 -18.07 96.86
CA SER A 646 21.69 -19.44 97.14
C SER A 646 22.77 -19.81 96.12
N LEU A 647 23.93 -20.22 96.64
CA LEU A 647 24.91 -21.02 95.90
C LEU A 647 24.31 -22.40 95.60
#